data_AF-A0A0G1MQ81-F1
#
_entry.id   AF-A0A0G1MQ81-F1
#
_cell.length_a   1.000
_cell.length_b   1.000
_cell.length_c   1.000
_cell.angle_alpha   90.00
_cell.angle_beta   90.00
_cell.angle_gamma   90.00
#
_symmetry.space_group_name_H-M   'P 1'
#
loop_
_entity.id
_entity.type
_entity.pdbx_description
1 polymer ?
#
loop_
_entity_poly.entity_id
_entity_poly.type
_entity_poly.pdbx_seq_one_letter_code
_entity_poly.pdbx_strand_id
1 'polypeptide(L)'
;MRYLPKAGLLFAALVMTSLFFGFFKSVVHAQSTVCSASTNPTSIAANTEADLEITVNNSSPVVEGASTSVLGLYDATIEWIRITAPSGTTIVQDVSDGDWAGATEGGSVTLEGGTLSAGSSVSFVLTVQTGANLVYSDQWTVEASIEPGGGGTIATCGIGAVSRLPVISGISLNISSTGASISWTTDVAADSTVEYGTTTSYGSSKYDGTSTTSHSLSIGGLNASTTYYYKVKSTSSGGTGEVGGNSFTTGAAGTSTTTTTTGTTTTTTATTTATPKDTTPPSIMISTDFSEPFEQAPTIEGKATDPSKIIKVEYSTDGGVNWLPAEADNLGEKTVDFEFTPELFEDGSYEIIVRALDVEDNEGKSKVNILVIDRLPPLVGGGLFAIGPQILFPDSGSIVTLAGIDTSVVFASSGGATSIKIVSDDYDFGLSKNSENGLWYGNLNFKDPGTYDLTARSIDGAENETERAVGRVVVLAPGKVLPEDGGSIPQSKVLVYVKDPILGTFSLWDSSAWGQENPQNLKEGGNYRLVLPPGTYYLQVQAHGYKALKTNIFSLEKTTPIVSTLTLSKKKTIKIGPFEIPLFDFGQTSGQINTDYEIPKVRDLLVGKELPNFQIEGLERKIDSTSFNGRATLISILSTWHPQSSAQIKILGELGEELEANIIVVMAQDSPSKVRVFAKRGGYEVDMASDRDGELISALGVSSLPANYFVDRRGVISQVKSGIITKEEIIDALLD
;
A
#
# COMPACT_ATOMS: atom_id res chain seq x y z
N MET A 1 60.20 6.15 70.20
CA MET A 1 61.19 6.58 69.19
C MET A 1 60.83 5.90 67.87
N ARG A 2 60.76 6.69 66.80
CA ARG A 2 60.76 6.35 65.36
C ARG A 2 59.45 5.97 64.63
N TYR A 3 59.00 6.96 63.83
CA TYR A 3 58.65 6.96 62.39
C TYR A 3 57.26 6.49 61.87
N LEU A 4 56.47 7.52 61.50
CA LEU A 4 55.52 7.75 60.37
C LEU A 4 54.19 6.96 60.20
N PRO A 5 53.16 7.62 59.59
CA PRO A 5 51.75 7.24 59.67
C PRO A 5 51.28 6.43 58.45
N LYS A 6 50.40 5.45 58.68
CA LYS A 6 49.66 4.78 57.61
C LYS A 6 48.37 5.53 57.30
N ALA A 7 48.42 6.39 56.30
CA ALA A 7 47.30 6.61 55.41
C ALA A 7 47.08 5.30 54.64
N GLY A 8 46.07 4.52 55.03
CA GLY A 8 45.82 3.18 54.49
C GLY A 8 44.34 2.82 54.58
N LEU A 9 43.45 3.79 54.31
CA LEU A 9 42.01 3.58 54.28
C LEU A 9 41.33 4.12 53.01
N LEU A 10 42.08 4.36 51.93
CA LEU A 10 41.55 4.97 50.70
C LEU A 10 41.97 4.29 49.39
N PHE A 11 42.55 3.08 49.43
CA PHE A 11 43.01 2.38 48.22
C PHE A 11 42.43 0.98 47.98
N ALA A 12 41.51 0.50 48.83
CA ALA A 12 40.80 -0.78 48.62
C ALA A 12 39.37 -0.60 48.07
N ALA A 13 38.95 0.64 47.77
CA ALA A 13 37.64 0.97 47.21
C ALA A 13 37.68 1.40 45.73
N LEU A 14 38.83 1.27 45.05
CA LEU A 14 38.99 1.74 43.67
C LEU A 14 39.49 0.68 42.67
N VAL A 15 39.59 -0.59 43.05
CA VAL A 15 40.01 -1.70 42.15
C VAL A 15 38.99 -2.86 42.10
N MET A 16 37.83 -2.71 42.75
CA MET A 16 36.71 -3.69 42.70
C MET A 16 35.44 -3.10 42.08
N THR A 17 35.60 -2.04 41.27
CA THR A 17 34.53 -1.39 40.49
C THR A 17 34.78 -1.44 38.99
N SER A 18 35.83 -2.15 38.53
CA SER A 18 36.21 -2.26 37.12
C SER A 18 36.10 -3.67 36.51
N LEU A 19 35.41 -4.61 37.17
CA LEU A 19 35.30 -6.01 36.70
C LEU A 19 33.89 -6.64 36.75
N PHE A 20 32.83 -5.84 36.97
CA PHE A 20 31.44 -6.34 36.98
C PHE A 20 30.45 -5.46 36.20
N PHE A 21 30.92 -4.70 35.21
CA PHE A 21 30.08 -4.06 34.19
C PHE A 21 30.48 -4.60 32.81
N GLY A 22 30.19 -5.87 32.60
CA GLY A 22 30.30 -6.52 31.31
C GLY A 22 29.33 -7.69 31.31
N PHE A 23 28.51 -7.76 30.27
CA PHE A 23 27.50 -8.77 29.95
C PHE A 23 26.03 -8.45 30.26
N PHE A 24 25.31 -8.28 29.12
CA PHE A 24 23.88 -8.21 28.86
C PHE A 24 23.17 -6.86 29.01
N LYS A 25 23.55 -5.92 28.14
CA LYS A 25 22.57 -5.13 27.39
C LYS A 25 22.45 -5.72 25.99
N SER A 26 21.29 -6.29 25.67
CA SER A 26 20.86 -6.54 24.30
C SER A 26 19.34 -6.40 24.28
N VAL A 27 18.85 -5.15 24.27
CA VAL A 27 17.53 -4.88 23.72
C VAL A 27 17.79 -4.59 22.25
N VAL A 28 17.64 -5.59 21.40
CA VAL A 28 17.70 -5.41 19.95
C VAL A 28 16.34 -4.89 19.53
N HIS A 29 16.20 -3.56 19.44
CA HIS A 29 15.18 -2.99 18.57
C HIS A 29 15.75 -3.06 17.16
N ALA A 30 15.18 -3.88 16.29
CA ALA A 30 15.41 -3.76 14.86
C ALA A 30 14.67 -2.49 14.39
N GLN A 31 15.33 -1.34 14.46
CA GLN A 31 14.89 -0.15 13.74
C GLN A 31 15.17 -0.42 12.26
N SER A 32 14.14 -0.42 11.42
CA SER A 32 14.34 -0.51 9.96
C SER A 32 14.78 0.87 9.46
N THR A 33 16.02 0.99 9.03
CA THR A 33 16.49 2.16 8.29
C THR A 33 15.70 2.28 7.00
N VAL A 34 15.07 3.43 6.76
CA VAL A 34 14.42 3.73 5.49
C VAL A 34 15.32 4.71 4.75
N CYS A 35 15.73 4.35 3.55
CA CYS A 35 16.53 5.22 2.70
C CYS A 35 16.04 5.17 1.25
N SER A 36 16.29 6.24 0.51
CA SER A 36 16.12 6.31 -0.93
C SER A 36 17.42 6.79 -1.57
N ALA A 37 17.63 6.47 -2.84
CA ALA A 37 18.78 6.94 -3.59
C ALA A 37 18.35 7.47 -4.96
N SER A 38 19.16 8.35 -5.53
CA SER A 38 18.95 8.89 -6.88
C SER A 38 20.29 9.09 -7.55
N THR A 39 20.31 9.10 -8.88
CA THR A 39 21.54 9.33 -9.65
C THR A 39 21.37 10.48 -10.64
N ASN A 40 22.44 11.21 -10.90
CA ASN A 40 22.52 12.25 -11.91
C ASN A 40 23.84 12.12 -12.70
N PRO A 41 23.81 11.92 -14.03
CA PRO A 41 22.63 11.74 -14.87
C PRO A 41 21.87 10.43 -14.58
N THR A 42 20.62 10.32 -15.05
CA THR A 42 19.78 9.11 -14.88
C THR A 42 20.14 7.99 -15.87
N SER A 43 21.01 8.27 -16.84
CA SER A 43 21.57 7.29 -17.77
C SER A 43 22.98 7.67 -18.21
N ILE A 44 23.82 6.67 -18.46
CA ILE A 44 25.19 6.83 -18.93
C ILE A 44 25.35 6.04 -20.22
N ALA A 45 25.83 6.73 -21.27
CA ALA A 45 26.08 6.18 -22.60
C ALA A 45 26.92 4.89 -22.57
N ALA A 46 26.75 4.02 -23.56
CA ALA A 46 27.57 2.82 -23.71
C ALA A 46 29.01 3.16 -24.12
N ASN A 47 29.99 2.40 -23.62
CA ASN A 47 31.42 2.54 -23.90
C ASN A 47 31.98 3.94 -23.58
N THR A 48 31.50 4.56 -22.50
CA THR A 48 31.96 5.89 -22.07
C THR A 48 32.48 5.87 -20.65
N GLU A 49 33.44 6.75 -20.38
CA GLU A 49 33.81 7.15 -19.02
C GLU A 49 33.03 8.41 -18.67
N ALA A 50 32.33 8.42 -17.53
CA ALA A 50 31.48 9.53 -17.11
C ALA A 50 31.44 9.62 -15.58
N ASP A 51 31.18 10.83 -15.09
CA ASP A 51 30.91 11.06 -13.67
C ASP A 51 29.41 10.86 -13.40
N LEU A 52 29.12 10.13 -12.32
CA LEU A 52 27.79 9.84 -11.81
C LEU A 52 27.70 10.35 -10.39
N GLU A 53 26.85 11.34 -10.15
CA GLU A 53 26.48 11.73 -8.80
C GLU A 53 25.40 10.77 -8.28
N ILE A 54 25.60 10.20 -7.10
CA ILE A 54 24.61 9.40 -6.38
C ILE A 54 24.27 10.08 -5.07
N THR A 55 23.02 10.47 -4.91
CA THR A 55 22.50 11.06 -3.67
C THR A 55 21.75 10.01 -2.88
N VAL A 56 22.17 9.78 -1.63
CA VAL A 56 21.52 8.89 -0.67
C VAL A 56 20.78 9.73 0.37
N ASN A 57 19.48 9.50 0.52
CA ASN A 57 18.62 10.19 1.47
C ASN A 57 18.26 9.24 2.62
N ASN A 58 18.61 9.61 3.85
CA ASN A 58 18.13 8.91 5.03
C ASN A 58 16.71 9.37 5.35
N SER A 59 15.74 8.59 4.90
CA SER A 59 14.30 8.86 5.03
C SER A 59 13.71 8.31 6.33
N SER A 60 14.56 7.91 7.27
CA SER A 60 14.13 7.47 8.60
C SER A 60 13.48 8.63 9.35
N PRO A 61 12.43 8.38 10.17
CA PRO A 61 11.72 9.45 10.88
C PRO A 61 12.65 10.20 11.85
N VAL A 62 12.64 11.54 11.76
CA VAL A 62 13.41 12.41 12.65
C VAL A 62 12.74 12.43 14.03
N VAL A 63 13.45 11.96 15.06
CA VAL A 63 12.96 12.04 16.45
C VAL A 63 13.49 13.32 17.09
N GLU A 64 12.67 14.37 17.12
CA GLU A 64 13.03 15.60 17.84
C GLU A 64 13.22 15.31 19.34
N GLY A 65 14.41 15.65 19.87
CA GLY A 65 14.73 15.55 21.31
C GLY A 65 15.67 14.40 21.72
N ALA A 66 16.15 13.58 20.79
CA ALA A 66 17.15 12.55 21.07
C ALA A 66 18.55 13.17 21.25
N SER A 67 18.82 13.83 22.37
CA SER A 67 20.20 14.14 22.75
C SER A 67 20.87 12.85 23.24
N THR A 68 22.04 12.57 22.67
CA THR A 68 22.90 11.41 22.93
C THR A 68 22.84 10.86 24.38
N SER A 69 22.58 9.56 24.47
CA SER A 69 22.94 8.64 25.58
C SER A 69 22.06 8.52 26.83
N VAL A 70 20.75 8.78 26.79
CA VAL A 70 19.84 8.33 27.86
C VAL A 70 18.62 7.61 27.27
N LEU A 71 18.54 6.30 27.51
CA LEU A 71 17.45 5.36 27.13
C LEU A 71 17.41 4.80 25.70
N GLY A 72 18.52 4.26 25.16
CA GLY A 72 18.47 3.20 24.13
C GLY A 72 17.71 3.49 22.81
N LEU A 73 17.36 4.75 22.54
CA LEU A 73 16.94 5.22 21.24
C LEU A 73 18.22 5.41 20.42
N TYR A 74 18.47 4.51 19.47
CA TYR A 74 19.47 4.76 18.45
C TYR A 74 18.89 5.80 17.49
N ASP A 75 19.62 6.89 17.27
CA ASP A 75 19.41 7.74 16.11
C ASP A 75 19.60 6.85 14.87
N ALA A 76 18.69 6.91 13.89
CA ALA A 76 18.74 6.06 12.70
C ALA A 76 19.85 6.52 11.72
N THR A 77 20.99 6.91 12.27
CA THR A 77 22.14 7.46 11.57
C THR A 77 22.84 6.34 10.80
N ILE A 78 22.92 6.49 9.49
CA ILE A 78 23.61 5.57 8.61
C ILE A 78 25.11 5.79 8.77
N GLU A 79 25.86 4.72 9.03
CA GLU A 79 27.32 4.73 9.24
C GLU A 79 28.08 3.91 8.18
N TRP A 80 27.33 3.27 7.28
CA TRP A 80 27.85 2.41 6.23
C TRP A 80 26.97 2.48 4.98
N ILE A 81 27.57 2.70 3.81
CA ILE A 81 26.86 2.73 2.52
C ILE A 81 27.65 1.88 1.52
N ARG A 82 26.97 1.04 0.76
CA ARG A 82 27.57 0.32 -0.37
C ARG A 82 26.82 0.62 -1.65
N ILE A 83 27.58 1.01 -2.66
CA ILE A 83 27.06 1.28 -4.01
C ILE A 83 27.62 0.21 -4.93
N THR A 84 26.75 -0.50 -5.63
CA THR A 84 27.12 -1.56 -6.57
C THR A 84 26.70 -1.18 -7.98
N ALA A 85 27.66 -1.18 -8.89
CA ALA A 85 27.43 -0.91 -10.30
C ALA A 85 26.78 -2.11 -11.00
N PRO A 86 25.97 -1.87 -12.05
CA PRO A 86 25.37 -2.93 -12.84
C PRO A 86 26.41 -3.73 -13.64
N SER A 87 26.03 -4.95 -14.03
CA SER A 87 26.90 -5.84 -14.79
C SER A 87 27.46 -5.18 -16.06
N GLY A 88 28.78 -5.22 -16.22
CA GLY A 88 29.48 -4.59 -17.34
C GLY A 88 29.87 -3.12 -17.12
N THR A 89 29.60 -2.56 -15.93
CA THR A 89 30.06 -1.23 -15.51
C THR A 89 31.10 -1.35 -14.41
N THR A 90 32.16 -0.54 -14.47
CA THR A 90 33.19 -0.49 -13.43
C THR A 90 33.29 0.89 -12.83
N ILE A 91 33.32 0.96 -11.50
CA ILE A 91 33.73 2.17 -10.76
C ILE A 91 35.26 2.22 -10.84
N VAL A 92 35.84 3.32 -11.29
CA VAL A 92 37.28 3.38 -11.67
C VAL A 92 38.16 4.09 -10.64
N GLN A 93 37.58 4.60 -9.55
CA GLN A 93 38.32 5.31 -8.51
C GLN A 93 37.70 5.10 -7.12
N ASP A 94 38.56 5.02 -6.10
CA ASP A 94 38.17 5.10 -4.69
C ASP A 94 37.51 6.46 -4.39
N VAL A 95 36.52 6.45 -3.51
CA VAL A 95 35.68 7.61 -3.23
C VAL A 95 36.07 8.15 -1.86
N SER A 96 36.34 9.45 -1.78
CA SER A 96 36.54 10.15 -0.53
C SER A 96 35.87 11.51 -0.59
N ASP A 97 34.85 11.70 0.24
CA ASP A 97 34.11 12.95 0.36
C ASP A 97 33.74 13.21 1.83
N GLY A 98 34.28 14.29 2.39
CA GLY A 98 34.20 14.57 3.82
C GLY A 98 34.79 13.44 4.67
N ASP A 99 34.03 12.99 5.66
CA ASP A 99 34.40 11.89 6.56
C ASP A 99 34.19 10.50 5.93
N TRP A 100 33.51 10.41 4.78
CA TRP A 100 33.29 9.16 4.07
C TRP A 100 34.50 8.81 3.21
N ALA A 101 35.00 7.59 3.38
CA ALA A 101 36.03 7.00 2.55
C ALA A 101 35.61 5.59 2.14
N GLY A 102 35.80 5.25 0.87
CA GLY A 102 35.47 3.93 0.36
C GLY A 102 36.43 3.42 -0.70
N ALA A 103 36.81 2.15 -0.53
CA ALA A 103 37.65 1.43 -1.48
C ALA A 103 36.77 0.71 -2.52
N THR A 104 37.23 0.70 -3.77
CA THR A 104 36.54 0.02 -4.86
C THR A 104 36.92 -1.45 -4.92
N GLU A 105 35.94 -2.35 -4.81
CA GLU A 105 36.13 -3.79 -4.93
C GLU A 105 35.01 -4.43 -5.75
N GLY A 106 35.38 -5.13 -6.83
CA GLY A 106 34.46 -5.97 -7.60
C GLY A 106 33.29 -5.25 -8.28
N GLY A 107 33.47 -3.97 -8.67
CA GLY A 107 32.38 -3.15 -9.26
C GLY A 107 31.46 -2.51 -8.22
N SER A 108 31.81 -2.59 -6.94
CA SER A 108 31.15 -1.87 -5.85
C SER A 108 32.13 -0.96 -5.12
N VAL A 109 31.62 0.08 -4.47
CA VAL A 109 32.35 0.91 -3.51
C VAL A 109 31.62 0.86 -2.17
N THR A 110 32.37 0.60 -1.11
CA THR A 110 31.84 0.56 0.26
C THR A 110 32.40 1.76 1.01
N LEU A 111 31.53 2.68 1.40
CA LEU A 111 31.83 3.94 2.07
C LEU A 111 31.65 3.77 3.58
N GLU A 112 32.69 4.14 4.33
CA GLU A 112 32.75 4.05 5.79
C GLU A 112 33.40 5.32 6.38
N GLY A 113 33.28 5.50 7.70
CA GLY A 113 33.94 6.60 8.43
C GLY A 113 33.09 7.87 8.58
N GLY A 114 32.11 8.07 7.70
CA GLY A 114 31.14 9.17 7.79
C GLY A 114 29.84 8.76 8.49
N THR A 115 28.98 9.74 8.72
CA THR A 115 27.65 9.54 9.32
C THR A 115 26.59 10.31 8.54
N LEU A 116 25.39 9.74 8.42
CA LEU A 116 24.24 10.37 7.76
C LEU A 116 23.00 10.26 8.65
N SER A 117 22.69 11.35 9.35
CA SER A 117 21.56 11.44 10.28
C SER A 117 20.19 11.34 9.59
N ALA A 118 19.17 10.96 10.35
CA ALA A 118 17.79 10.90 9.86
C ALA A 118 17.33 12.25 9.26
N GLY A 119 16.61 12.20 8.13
CA GLY A 119 16.14 13.37 7.40
C GLY A 119 17.21 14.12 6.59
N SER A 120 18.45 13.62 6.56
CA SER A 120 19.56 14.24 5.83
C SER A 120 19.90 13.46 4.55
N SER A 121 20.65 14.12 3.65
CA SER A 121 21.12 13.54 2.38
C SER A 121 22.62 13.73 2.21
N VAL A 122 23.29 12.78 1.54
CA VAL A 122 24.68 12.89 1.12
C VAL A 122 24.80 12.53 -0.35
N SER A 123 25.61 13.26 -1.10
CA SER A 123 25.94 12.97 -2.50
C SER A 123 27.37 12.46 -2.61
N PHE A 124 27.60 11.51 -3.50
CA PHE A 124 28.92 11.01 -3.87
C PHE A 124 29.08 11.08 -5.38
N VAL A 125 30.22 11.56 -5.86
CA VAL A 125 30.55 11.53 -7.29
C VAL A 125 31.43 10.32 -7.58
N LEU A 126 30.94 9.43 -8.44
CA LEU A 126 31.65 8.24 -8.92
C LEU A 126 32.10 8.46 -10.35
N THR A 127 33.37 8.22 -10.65
CA THR A 127 33.80 8.06 -12.04
C THR A 127 33.60 6.60 -12.44
N VAL A 128 32.84 6.38 -13.51
CA VAL A 128 32.43 5.04 -13.95
C VAL A 128 32.75 4.83 -15.42
N GLN A 129 33.10 3.60 -15.77
CA GLN A 129 33.34 3.18 -17.15
C GLN A 129 32.30 2.14 -17.54
N THR A 130 31.49 2.44 -18.56
CA THR A 130 30.40 1.59 -19.02
C THR A 130 30.84 0.63 -20.12
N GLY A 131 30.22 -0.56 -20.14
CA GLY A 131 30.42 -1.56 -21.19
C GLY A 131 29.61 -1.29 -22.46
N ALA A 132 29.35 -2.33 -23.24
CA ALA A 132 28.71 -2.23 -24.57
C ALA A 132 27.24 -1.76 -24.56
N ASN A 133 26.62 -1.64 -23.38
CA ASN A 133 25.22 -1.27 -23.22
C ASN A 133 25.08 0.06 -22.48
N LEU A 134 24.01 0.79 -22.79
CA LEU A 134 23.58 1.96 -22.05
C LEU A 134 23.21 1.55 -20.62
N VAL A 135 23.63 2.34 -19.63
CA VAL A 135 23.44 2.05 -18.21
C VAL A 135 22.44 3.03 -17.61
N TYR A 136 21.43 2.53 -16.92
CA TYR A 136 20.38 3.34 -16.29
C TYR A 136 20.47 3.34 -14.77
N SER A 137 19.90 4.36 -14.13
CA SER A 137 19.95 4.56 -12.68
C SER A 137 19.29 3.42 -11.88
N ASP A 138 18.23 2.80 -12.39
CA ASP A 138 17.51 1.69 -11.74
C ASP A 138 18.30 0.37 -11.71
N GLN A 139 19.40 0.29 -12.47
CA GLN A 139 20.27 -0.88 -12.49
C GLN A 139 21.37 -0.81 -11.41
N TRP A 140 21.52 0.33 -10.75
CA TRP A 140 22.42 0.50 -9.62
C TRP A 140 21.77 -0.03 -8.36
N THR A 141 22.59 -0.60 -7.46
CA THR A 141 22.12 -1.02 -6.15
C THR A 141 22.81 -0.19 -5.08
N VAL A 142 22.02 0.45 -4.21
CA VAL A 142 22.53 1.19 -3.05
C VAL A 142 22.01 0.50 -1.80
N GLU A 143 22.93 0.19 -0.90
CA GLU A 143 22.68 -0.47 0.37
C GLU A 143 23.20 0.43 1.50
N ALA A 144 22.52 0.46 2.63
CA ALA A 144 22.92 1.24 3.80
C ALA A 144 22.73 0.47 5.10
N SER A 145 23.56 0.76 6.10
CA SER A 145 23.50 0.16 7.44
C SER A 145 23.77 1.23 8.50
N ILE A 146 23.09 1.09 9.64
CA ILE A 146 23.30 1.89 10.85
C ILE A 146 24.44 1.36 11.72
N GLU A 147 24.98 0.18 11.38
CA GLU A 147 26.14 -0.40 12.04
C GLU A 147 27.39 -0.27 11.15
N PRO A 148 28.55 0.13 11.72
CA PRO A 148 29.83 0.14 11.03
C PRO A 148 30.16 -1.20 10.40
N GLY A 149 30.77 -1.19 9.21
CA GLY A 149 31.19 -2.40 8.50
C GLY A 149 30.04 -3.30 8.02
N GLY A 150 28.79 -2.83 8.05
CA GLY A 150 27.63 -3.60 7.59
C GLY A 150 27.24 -4.75 8.52
N GLY A 151 27.61 -4.70 9.81
CA GLY A 151 27.35 -5.77 10.79
C GLY A 151 25.88 -6.00 11.16
N GLY A 152 24.99 -5.05 10.80
CA GLY A 152 23.58 -5.01 11.17
C GLY A 152 22.61 -5.34 10.04
N THR A 153 21.35 -4.92 10.19
CA THR A 153 20.35 -5.06 9.12
C THR A 153 20.68 -4.10 7.97
N ILE A 154 20.88 -4.63 6.77
CA ILE A 154 21.15 -3.86 5.56
C ILE A 154 19.82 -3.43 4.94
N ALA A 155 19.63 -2.13 4.76
CA ALA A 155 18.52 -1.57 4.02
C ALA A 155 18.93 -1.32 2.56
N THR A 156 18.10 -1.74 1.61
CA THR A 156 18.26 -1.36 0.20
C THR A 156 17.63 0.01 -0.01
N CYS A 157 18.43 1.01 -0.38
CA CYS A 157 17.93 2.34 -0.72
C CYS A 157 17.38 2.30 -2.14
N GLY A 158 16.05 2.35 -2.27
CA GLY A 158 15.39 2.30 -3.58
C GLY A 158 15.86 3.45 -4.48
N ILE A 159 16.34 3.12 -5.68
CA ILE A 159 16.54 4.07 -6.76
C ILE A 159 15.26 4.07 -7.59
N GLY A 160 14.57 5.21 -7.68
CA GLY A 160 13.28 5.31 -8.37
C GLY A 160 13.34 4.66 -9.76
N ALA A 161 12.31 3.85 -10.10
CA ALA A 161 12.24 3.17 -11.38
C ALA A 161 12.27 4.19 -12.52
N VAL A 162 13.14 3.98 -13.51
CA VAL A 162 13.16 4.84 -14.69
C VAL A 162 12.06 4.41 -15.67
N SER A 163 11.23 5.38 -16.02
CA SER A 163 10.20 5.29 -17.03
C SER A 163 10.88 5.24 -18.42
N ARG A 164 10.83 4.08 -19.11
CA ARG A 164 11.50 3.86 -20.42
C ARG A 164 10.52 3.60 -21.56
N LEU A 165 10.52 4.48 -22.58
CA LEU A 165 9.77 4.29 -23.82
C LEU A 165 10.14 2.95 -24.49
N PRO A 166 9.16 2.15 -24.96
CA PRO A 166 9.46 0.90 -25.65
C PRO A 166 10.01 1.13 -27.04
N VAL A 167 11.18 0.56 -27.32
CA VAL A 167 11.78 0.52 -28.65
C VAL A 167 11.24 -0.69 -29.40
N ILE A 168 10.41 -0.44 -30.40
CA ILE A 168 9.82 -1.47 -31.26
C ILE A 168 10.84 -1.93 -32.30
N SER A 169 11.00 -3.25 -32.43
CA SER A 169 11.89 -3.91 -33.39
C SER A 169 11.27 -5.21 -33.92
N GLY A 170 11.85 -5.80 -34.98
CA GLY A 170 11.46 -7.15 -35.43
C GLY A 170 10.03 -7.27 -36.00
N ILE A 171 9.47 -6.21 -36.60
CA ILE A 171 8.12 -6.23 -37.17
C ILE A 171 8.05 -7.27 -38.31
N SER A 172 7.08 -8.18 -38.22
CA SER A 172 6.83 -9.27 -39.18
C SER A 172 5.33 -9.40 -39.48
N LEU A 173 5.01 -9.89 -40.68
CA LEU A 173 3.65 -9.94 -41.23
C LEU A 173 3.32 -11.33 -41.78
N ASN A 174 2.13 -11.82 -41.48
CA ASN A 174 1.52 -13.00 -42.10
C ASN A 174 0.17 -12.62 -42.72
N ILE A 175 0.07 -12.66 -44.04
CA ILE A 175 -1.07 -12.09 -44.80
C ILE A 175 -1.93 -13.20 -45.39
N SER A 176 -3.24 -13.00 -45.36
CA SER A 176 -4.26 -13.84 -46.02
C SER A 176 -5.10 -12.99 -46.98
N SER A 177 -6.08 -13.59 -47.65
CA SER A 177 -7.01 -12.85 -48.51
C SER A 177 -8.00 -11.98 -47.75
N THR A 178 -8.17 -12.17 -46.43
CA THR A 178 -9.17 -11.45 -45.62
C THR A 178 -8.64 -10.98 -44.27
N GLY A 179 -7.32 -10.93 -44.09
CA GLY A 179 -6.72 -10.61 -42.79
C GLY A 179 -5.19 -10.61 -42.81
N ALA A 180 -4.60 -10.13 -41.73
CA ALA A 180 -3.16 -10.12 -41.49
C ALA A 180 -2.84 -10.32 -40.01
N SER A 181 -1.77 -11.04 -39.69
CA SER A 181 -1.19 -11.12 -38.36
C SER A 181 0.12 -10.36 -38.34
N ILE A 182 0.24 -9.40 -37.42
CA ILE A 182 1.39 -8.52 -37.27
C ILE A 182 2.07 -8.83 -35.94
N SER A 183 3.36 -9.13 -35.97
CA SER A 183 4.13 -9.44 -34.75
C SER A 183 5.38 -8.58 -34.67
N TRP A 184 5.76 -8.16 -33.47
CA TRP A 184 6.96 -7.35 -33.21
C TRP A 184 7.50 -7.60 -31.80
N THR A 185 8.68 -7.08 -31.49
CA THR A 185 9.31 -7.17 -30.17
C THR A 185 9.59 -5.79 -29.61
N THR A 186 9.60 -5.68 -28.29
CA THR A 186 10.02 -4.48 -27.56
C THR A 186 11.13 -4.80 -26.58
N ASP A 187 11.96 -3.81 -26.29
CA ASP A 187 13.05 -3.90 -25.33
C ASP A 187 12.58 -3.84 -23.86
N VAL A 188 11.41 -3.24 -23.59
CA VAL A 188 10.68 -3.30 -22.31
C VAL A 188 9.36 -4.03 -22.46
N ALA A 189 8.82 -4.54 -21.34
CA ALA A 189 7.45 -5.05 -21.31
C ALA A 189 6.46 -3.90 -21.58
N ALA A 190 5.60 -4.10 -22.57
CA ALA A 190 4.66 -3.10 -23.05
C ALA A 190 3.37 -3.76 -23.53
N ASP A 191 2.30 -3.00 -23.72
CA ASP A 191 1.09 -3.49 -24.37
C ASP A 191 1.23 -3.50 -25.92
N SER A 192 0.20 -3.98 -26.62
CA SER A 192 0.18 -4.10 -28.08
C SER A 192 -0.98 -3.35 -28.71
N THR A 193 -0.71 -2.45 -29.65
CA THR A 193 -1.73 -1.82 -30.50
C THR A 193 -1.34 -1.88 -31.97
N VAL A 194 -2.29 -2.23 -32.85
CA VAL A 194 -2.17 -2.01 -34.30
C VAL A 194 -3.30 -1.10 -34.78
N GLU A 195 -2.94 0.02 -35.40
CA GLU A 195 -3.86 0.86 -36.18
C GLU A 195 -3.71 0.52 -37.66
N TYR A 196 -4.82 0.37 -38.40
CA TYR A 196 -4.81 0.01 -39.81
C TYR A 196 -5.98 0.64 -40.59
N GLY A 197 -5.83 0.77 -41.91
CA GLY A 197 -6.87 1.30 -42.81
C GLY A 197 -6.41 1.37 -44.27
N THR A 198 -7.31 1.68 -45.21
CA THR A 198 -6.97 1.81 -46.65
C THR A 198 -6.29 3.14 -46.99
N THR A 199 -6.14 4.03 -46.01
CA THR A 199 -5.45 5.33 -46.10
C THR A 199 -4.46 5.48 -44.94
N THR A 200 -3.53 6.42 -45.04
CA THR A 200 -2.53 6.73 -43.99
C THR A 200 -3.12 7.41 -42.75
N SER A 201 -4.38 7.83 -42.81
CA SER A 201 -5.12 8.27 -41.61
C SER A 201 -5.45 7.11 -40.69
N TYR A 202 -5.35 5.88 -41.21
CA TYR A 202 -5.87 4.67 -40.57
C TYR A 202 -7.37 4.85 -40.26
N GLY A 203 -8.07 3.79 -39.83
CA GLY A 203 -9.52 3.91 -39.58
C GLY A 203 -10.09 2.78 -38.74
N SER A 204 -9.21 1.92 -38.24
CA SER A 204 -9.53 0.77 -37.42
C SER A 204 -8.33 0.49 -36.52
N SER A 205 -8.59 -0.03 -35.33
CA SER A 205 -7.54 -0.41 -34.38
C SER A 205 -7.80 -1.78 -33.79
N LYS A 206 -6.73 -2.41 -33.30
CA LYS A 206 -6.73 -3.67 -32.55
C LYS A 206 -5.81 -3.49 -31.35
N TYR A 207 -6.25 -3.93 -30.18
CA TYR A 207 -5.54 -3.73 -28.91
C TYR A 207 -5.44 -5.04 -28.13
N ASP A 208 -4.31 -5.24 -27.46
CA ASP A 208 -4.09 -6.24 -26.41
C ASP A 208 -3.31 -5.58 -25.27
N GLY A 209 -3.92 -5.54 -24.08
CA GLY A 209 -3.35 -4.90 -22.89
C GLY A 209 -2.33 -5.78 -22.14
N THR A 210 -1.96 -6.94 -22.66
CA THR A 210 -1.00 -7.82 -22.02
C THR A 210 0.41 -7.25 -22.13
N SER A 211 1.01 -6.91 -20.98
CA SER A 211 2.37 -6.38 -20.93
C SER A 211 3.39 -7.48 -21.23
N THR A 212 3.98 -7.47 -22.43
CA THR A 212 4.99 -8.45 -22.88
C THR A 212 6.09 -7.78 -23.70
N THR A 213 7.15 -8.52 -24.00
CA THR A 213 8.22 -8.09 -24.93
C THR A 213 8.06 -8.70 -26.33
N SER A 214 7.08 -9.58 -26.52
CA SER A 214 6.81 -10.30 -27.78
C SER A 214 5.33 -10.19 -28.11
N HIS A 215 5.03 -9.39 -29.12
CA HIS A 215 3.69 -8.94 -29.47
C HIS A 215 3.20 -9.66 -30.73
N SER A 216 1.90 -9.98 -30.79
CA SER A 216 1.25 -10.48 -32.00
C SER A 216 -0.24 -10.15 -32.01
N LEU A 217 -0.68 -9.41 -33.04
CA LEU A 217 -2.08 -9.05 -33.24
C LEU A 217 -2.59 -9.53 -34.59
N SER A 218 -3.71 -10.26 -34.56
CA SER A 218 -4.41 -10.73 -35.75
C SER A 218 -5.59 -9.83 -36.11
N ILE A 219 -5.62 -9.40 -37.37
CA ILE A 219 -6.61 -8.52 -37.98
C ILE A 219 -7.39 -9.32 -39.02
N GLY A 220 -8.72 -9.26 -38.99
CA GLY A 220 -9.60 -9.97 -39.91
C GLY A 220 -10.67 -9.07 -40.52
N GLY A 221 -11.42 -9.58 -41.50
CA GLY A 221 -12.49 -8.84 -42.17
C GLY A 221 -12.03 -7.87 -43.26
N LEU A 222 -10.82 -8.08 -43.79
CA LEU A 222 -10.24 -7.22 -44.84
C LEU A 222 -10.75 -7.62 -46.24
N ASN A 223 -10.85 -6.64 -47.13
CA ASN A 223 -11.19 -6.89 -48.54
C ASN A 223 -9.98 -7.48 -49.27
N ALA A 224 -10.20 -8.53 -50.07
CA ALA A 224 -9.15 -9.15 -50.88
C ALA A 224 -8.54 -8.17 -51.89
N SER A 225 -7.29 -8.42 -52.29
CA SER A 225 -6.54 -7.58 -53.26
C SER A 225 -6.53 -6.07 -52.94
N THR A 226 -6.62 -5.69 -51.66
CA THR A 226 -6.68 -4.29 -51.22
C THR A 226 -5.43 -3.93 -50.40
N THR A 227 -4.88 -2.73 -50.61
CA THR A 227 -3.74 -2.20 -49.85
C THR A 227 -4.22 -1.53 -48.57
N TYR A 228 -3.60 -1.91 -47.46
CA TYR A 228 -3.81 -1.34 -46.13
C TYR A 228 -2.52 -0.75 -45.59
N TYR A 229 -2.61 0.45 -45.00
CA TYR A 229 -1.57 1.08 -44.21
C TYR A 229 -1.76 0.68 -42.75
N TYR A 230 -0.65 0.50 -42.02
CA TYR A 230 -0.71 0.20 -40.59
C TYR A 230 0.42 0.86 -39.78
N LYS A 231 0.16 1.03 -38.49
CA LYS A 231 1.11 1.48 -37.47
C LYS A 231 1.01 0.54 -36.26
N VAL A 232 2.16 0.15 -35.71
CA VAL A 232 2.24 -0.58 -34.44
C VAL A 232 2.60 0.40 -33.33
N LYS A 233 1.95 0.27 -32.17
CA LYS A 233 2.31 0.97 -30.94
C LYS A 233 2.45 -0.03 -29.81
N SER A 234 3.33 0.31 -28.88
CA SER A 234 3.48 -0.39 -27.62
C SER A 234 3.65 0.65 -26.52
N THR A 235 2.94 0.47 -25.42
CA THR A 235 2.98 1.39 -24.28
C THR A 235 3.52 0.66 -23.06
N SER A 236 4.55 1.23 -22.45
CA SER A 236 5.09 0.79 -21.16
C SER A 236 4.79 1.85 -20.10
N SER A 237 5.25 1.64 -18.86
CA SER A 237 5.29 2.68 -17.82
C SER A 237 6.16 3.90 -18.22
N GLY A 238 6.93 3.76 -19.31
CA GLY A 238 7.76 4.73 -20.00
C GLY A 238 7.08 5.71 -20.94
N GLY A 239 5.82 5.44 -21.28
CA GLY A 239 5.14 6.05 -22.42
C GLY A 239 5.09 5.12 -23.64
N THR A 240 4.74 5.68 -24.79
CA THR A 240 4.41 4.92 -26.01
C THR A 240 5.50 5.02 -27.07
N GLY A 241 6.01 3.87 -27.50
CA GLY A 241 6.81 3.74 -28.70
C GLY A 241 5.92 3.36 -29.88
N GLU A 242 6.17 3.94 -31.05
CA GLU A 242 5.40 3.65 -32.25
C GLU A 242 6.26 3.57 -33.51
N VAL A 243 5.87 2.69 -34.43
CA VAL A 243 6.48 2.55 -35.76
C VAL A 243 5.37 2.52 -36.80
N GLY A 244 5.23 3.62 -37.54
CA GLY A 244 4.20 3.83 -38.57
C GLY A 244 4.74 3.88 -39.99
N GLY A 245 3.85 4.14 -40.96
CA GLY A 245 4.21 4.29 -42.37
C GLY A 245 4.36 2.97 -43.14
N ASN A 246 3.99 1.85 -42.52
CA ASN A 246 4.05 0.53 -43.15
C ASN A 246 2.76 0.24 -43.93
N SER A 247 2.84 -0.63 -44.95
CA SER A 247 1.67 -1.08 -45.70
C SER A 247 1.79 -2.53 -46.12
N PHE A 248 0.65 -3.19 -46.33
CA PHE A 248 0.56 -4.52 -46.91
C PHE A 248 -0.64 -4.62 -47.86
N THR A 249 -0.63 -5.61 -48.76
CA THR A 249 -1.76 -5.88 -49.67
C THR A 249 -2.28 -7.29 -49.42
N THR A 250 -3.57 -7.43 -49.12
CA THR A 250 -4.22 -8.73 -48.89
C THR A 250 -4.16 -9.62 -50.13
N GLY A 251 -4.07 -10.93 -49.94
CA GLY A 251 -4.06 -11.89 -51.04
C GLY A 251 -5.32 -11.84 -51.91
N ALA A 252 -5.23 -12.37 -53.13
CA ALA A 252 -6.43 -12.63 -53.94
C ALA A 252 -7.30 -13.70 -53.26
N ALA A 253 -8.62 -13.64 -53.45
CA ALA A 253 -9.55 -14.60 -52.86
C ALA A 253 -9.12 -16.04 -53.23
N GLY A 254 -8.68 -16.82 -52.23
CA GLY A 254 -8.26 -18.21 -52.41
C GLY A 254 -6.78 -18.54 -52.18
N THR A 255 -5.92 -17.61 -51.75
CA THR A 255 -4.49 -17.91 -51.50
C THR A 255 -3.95 -17.24 -50.22
N SER A 256 -3.28 -18.02 -49.37
CA SER A 256 -2.52 -17.54 -48.19
C SER A 256 -1.04 -17.44 -48.56
N THR A 257 -0.41 -16.27 -48.38
CA THR A 257 1.01 -16.05 -48.71
C THR A 257 1.68 -15.23 -47.61
N THR A 258 2.71 -15.80 -46.99
CA THR A 258 3.60 -15.11 -46.04
C THR A 258 4.57 -14.19 -46.79
N THR A 259 4.69 -12.92 -46.39
CA THR A 259 5.70 -11.99 -46.96
C THR A 259 6.44 -11.28 -45.82
N THR A 260 7.75 -11.42 -45.81
CA THR A 260 8.68 -10.71 -44.92
C THR A 260 9.21 -9.48 -45.66
N THR A 261 9.01 -8.28 -45.11
CA THR A 261 9.59 -7.04 -45.65
C THR A 261 10.63 -6.46 -44.68
N THR A 262 11.87 -6.37 -45.16
CA THR A 262 12.99 -5.66 -44.53
C THR A 262 13.06 -4.26 -45.14
N GLY A 263 12.85 -3.21 -44.36
CA GLY A 263 12.90 -1.82 -44.84
C GLY A 263 14.33 -1.29 -44.94
N THR A 264 14.71 -0.78 -46.11
CA THR A 264 15.97 -0.04 -46.37
C THR A 264 15.64 1.41 -46.70
N THR A 265 16.35 2.36 -46.06
CA THR A 265 16.23 3.80 -46.23
C THR A 265 16.64 4.26 -47.63
N THR A 266 15.83 5.10 -48.30
CA THR A 266 16.27 5.88 -49.46
C THR A 266 15.79 7.32 -49.36
N THR A 267 16.75 8.25 -49.27
CA THR A 267 16.55 9.70 -49.31
C THR A 267 16.26 10.16 -50.73
N THR A 268 15.19 10.92 -50.94
CA THR A 268 14.99 11.71 -52.18
C THR A 268 14.79 13.17 -51.82
N THR A 269 15.75 14.00 -52.27
CA THR A 269 15.69 15.46 -52.19
C THR A 269 14.82 15.97 -53.34
N ALA A 270 13.68 16.59 -53.02
CA ALA A 270 12.92 17.39 -53.97
C ALA A 270 13.03 18.87 -53.60
N THR A 271 13.69 19.64 -54.46
CA THR A 271 13.73 21.10 -54.39
C THR A 271 12.44 21.66 -54.97
N THR A 272 11.60 22.29 -54.14
CA THR A 272 10.53 23.17 -54.60
C THR A 272 10.74 24.56 -54.03
N THR A 273 10.50 25.55 -54.88
CA THR A 273 10.74 26.97 -54.66
C THR A 273 9.78 27.51 -53.59
N ALA A 274 10.34 28.02 -52.50
CA ALA A 274 9.62 28.52 -51.34
C ALA A 274 8.74 29.74 -51.66
N THR A 275 7.44 29.59 -51.48
CA THR A 275 6.60 30.69 -50.96
C THR A 275 6.85 30.81 -49.46
N PRO A 276 6.71 31.99 -48.83
CA PRO A 276 6.97 32.14 -47.41
C PRO A 276 6.05 31.21 -46.62
N LYS A 277 6.64 30.16 -46.05
CA LYS A 277 5.96 29.19 -45.19
C LYS A 277 5.42 29.94 -43.97
N ASP A 278 4.14 29.74 -43.67
CA ASP A 278 3.59 30.23 -42.40
C ASP A 278 4.31 29.52 -41.26
N THR A 279 4.78 30.29 -40.28
CA THR A 279 5.44 29.77 -39.07
C THR A 279 4.69 30.18 -37.81
N THR A 280 3.52 30.80 -37.94
CA THR A 280 2.69 31.21 -36.81
C THR A 280 1.85 30.02 -36.35
N PRO A 281 1.97 29.58 -35.08
CA PRO A 281 1.13 28.52 -34.58
C PRO A 281 -0.30 29.00 -34.29
N PRO A 282 -1.30 28.11 -34.42
CA PRO A 282 -2.67 28.40 -34.02
C PRO A 282 -2.80 28.90 -32.58
N SER A 283 -3.74 29.82 -32.35
CA SER A 283 -4.16 30.28 -31.02
C SER A 283 -5.43 29.57 -30.58
N ILE A 284 -5.49 29.14 -29.32
CA ILE A 284 -6.59 28.33 -28.79
C ILE A 284 -7.17 29.01 -27.54
N MET A 285 -8.49 29.12 -27.53
CA MET A 285 -9.26 29.65 -26.41
C MET A 285 -10.35 28.66 -26.03
N ILE A 286 -10.35 28.19 -24.79
CA ILE A 286 -11.42 27.35 -24.23
C ILE A 286 -12.41 28.29 -23.54
N SER A 287 -13.71 28.12 -23.81
CA SER A 287 -14.79 28.92 -23.23
C SER A 287 -15.46 28.28 -22.02
N THR A 288 -15.28 26.98 -21.82
CA THR A 288 -15.80 26.27 -20.65
C THR A 288 -15.15 26.79 -19.37
N ASP A 289 -15.98 27.01 -18.35
CA ASP A 289 -15.54 27.42 -17.02
C ASP A 289 -15.13 26.19 -16.21
N PHE A 290 -13.98 26.24 -15.55
CA PHE A 290 -13.44 25.17 -14.71
C PHE A 290 -13.28 25.62 -13.25
N SER A 291 -13.94 26.71 -12.84
CA SER A 291 -13.79 27.25 -11.49
C SER A 291 -14.41 26.37 -10.40
N GLU A 292 -15.41 25.56 -10.76
CA GLU A 292 -16.15 24.69 -9.85
C GLU A 292 -16.00 23.21 -10.27
N PRO A 293 -16.08 22.26 -9.31
CA PRO A 293 -16.06 20.84 -9.62
C PRO A 293 -17.35 20.38 -10.31
N PHE A 294 -17.26 19.28 -11.06
CA PHE A 294 -18.37 18.70 -11.81
C PHE A 294 -18.69 17.27 -11.36
N GLU A 295 -19.98 16.94 -11.20
CA GLU A 295 -20.42 15.57 -10.91
C GLU A 295 -20.20 14.61 -12.09
N GLN A 296 -20.15 15.15 -13.31
CA GLN A 296 -19.92 14.43 -14.57
C GLN A 296 -19.11 15.31 -15.51
N ALA A 297 -18.33 14.70 -16.41
CA ALA A 297 -17.54 15.46 -17.38
C ALA A 297 -18.43 16.41 -18.19
N PRO A 298 -18.19 17.74 -18.16
CA PRO A 298 -18.95 18.69 -18.95
C PRO A 298 -18.53 18.60 -20.42
N THR A 299 -19.39 19.11 -21.30
CA THR A 299 -18.98 19.42 -22.67
C THR A 299 -18.01 20.61 -22.65
N ILE A 300 -16.82 20.39 -23.19
CA ILE A 300 -15.75 21.38 -23.28
C ILE A 300 -15.77 21.99 -24.67
N GLU A 301 -15.95 23.31 -24.73
CA GLU A 301 -16.10 24.07 -25.96
C GLU A 301 -15.03 25.15 -26.06
N GLY A 302 -14.66 25.51 -27.30
CA GLY A 302 -13.71 26.59 -27.54
C GLY A 302 -13.51 26.93 -29.01
N LYS A 303 -12.51 27.78 -29.26
CA LYS A 303 -12.14 28.24 -30.61
C LYS A 303 -10.65 28.08 -30.87
N ALA A 304 -10.31 27.58 -32.05
CA ALA A 304 -8.96 27.62 -32.62
C ALA A 304 -8.91 28.67 -33.73
N THR A 305 -7.89 29.53 -33.72
CA THR A 305 -7.73 30.61 -34.70
C THR A 305 -6.31 30.68 -35.22
N ASP A 306 -6.15 30.80 -36.54
CA ASP A 306 -4.86 30.93 -37.18
C ASP A 306 -4.92 31.89 -38.38
N PRO A 307 -3.83 32.62 -38.74
CA PRO A 307 -3.80 33.42 -39.97
C PRO A 307 -3.97 32.58 -41.24
N SER A 308 -3.55 31.32 -41.20
CA SER A 308 -3.78 30.25 -42.18
C SER A 308 -5.00 29.40 -41.78
N LYS A 309 -5.09 28.15 -42.25
CA LYS A 309 -6.27 27.29 -42.07
C LYS A 309 -6.02 26.23 -41.03
N ILE A 310 -6.97 26.03 -40.13
CA ILE A 310 -6.95 24.93 -39.14
C ILE A 310 -7.38 23.64 -39.82
N ILE A 311 -6.57 22.58 -39.71
CA ILE A 311 -6.86 21.27 -40.31
C ILE A 311 -7.21 20.19 -39.28
N LYS A 312 -6.88 20.42 -38.01
CA LYS A 312 -7.07 19.43 -36.95
C LYS A 312 -7.17 20.10 -35.59
N VAL A 313 -8.05 19.59 -34.74
CA VAL A 313 -8.13 19.93 -33.32
C VAL A 313 -8.15 18.63 -32.50
N GLU A 314 -7.35 18.57 -31.46
CA GLU A 314 -7.26 17.44 -30.53
C GLU A 314 -7.25 17.93 -29.10
N TYR A 315 -7.69 17.09 -28.18
CA TYR A 315 -7.65 17.36 -26.75
C TYR A 315 -6.88 16.27 -26.01
N SER A 316 -6.42 16.60 -24.81
CA SER A 316 -5.79 15.71 -23.86
C SER A 316 -6.42 15.95 -22.49
N THR A 317 -6.59 14.87 -21.73
CA THR A 317 -7.09 14.88 -20.34
C THR A 317 -6.00 14.55 -19.32
N ASP A 318 -4.76 14.38 -19.78
CA ASP A 318 -3.62 13.88 -19.01
C ASP A 318 -2.37 14.74 -19.23
N GLY A 319 -2.55 16.06 -19.40
CA GLY A 319 -1.43 17.00 -19.48
C GLY A 319 -0.64 16.92 -20.79
N GLY A 320 -1.22 16.35 -21.84
CA GLY A 320 -0.64 16.24 -23.18
C GLY A 320 0.09 14.93 -23.46
N VAL A 321 -0.09 13.90 -22.61
CA VAL A 321 0.50 12.57 -22.80
C VAL A 321 -0.26 11.78 -23.88
N ASN A 322 -1.59 11.77 -23.83
CA ASN A 322 -2.46 11.19 -24.83
C ASN A 322 -3.32 12.27 -25.51
N TRP A 323 -3.58 12.08 -26.81
CA TRP A 323 -4.34 13.02 -27.63
C TRP A 323 -5.51 12.30 -28.31
N LEU A 324 -6.70 12.85 -28.12
CA LEU A 324 -7.96 12.39 -28.68
C LEU A 324 -8.53 13.44 -29.64
N PRO A 325 -9.25 13.05 -30.71
CA PRO A 325 -9.84 14.02 -31.63
C PRO A 325 -10.96 14.81 -30.94
N ALA A 326 -10.98 16.14 -31.11
CA ALA A 326 -12.12 16.96 -30.74
C ALA A 326 -13.09 17.07 -31.94
N GLU A 327 -14.39 17.21 -31.69
CA GLU A 327 -15.35 17.55 -32.73
C GLU A 327 -15.12 19.02 -33.10
N ALA A 328 -14.98 19.31 -34.39
CA ALA A 328 -14.57 20.62 -34.87
C ALA A 328 -15.33 21.00 -36.13
N ASP A 329 -16.02 22.13 -36.07
CA ASP A 329 -16.87 22.62 -37.15
C ASP A 329 -16.05 23.40 -38.18
N ASN A 330 -16.28 23.11 -39.46
CA ASN A 330 -15.70 23.85 -40.59
C ASN A 330 -14.15 23.82 -40.64
N LEU A 331 -13.53 22.66 -40.38
CA LEU A 331 -12.11 22.43 -40.64
C LEU A 331 -11.72 22.89 -42.06
N GLY A 332 -10.59 23.59 -42.17
CA GLY A 332 -10.14 24.26 -43.40
C GLY A 332 -10.44 25.77 -43.45
N GLU A 333 -11.04 26.33 -42.40
CA GLU A 333 -11.21 27.77 -42.17
C GLU A 333 -10.16 28.34 -41.21
N LYS A 334 -10.07 29.68 -41.14
CA LYS A 334 -9.13 30.40 -40.25
C LYS A 334 -9.53 30.38 -38.79
N THR A 335 -10.81 30.16 -38.52
CA THR A 335 -11.38 30.07 -37.19
C THR A 335 -12.31 28.88 -37.18
N VAL A 336 -12.09 27.98 -36.23
CA VAL A 336 -12.82 26.73 -36.07
C VAL A 336 -13.31 26.66 -34.63
N ASP A 337 -14.61 26.44 -34.49
CA ASP A 337 -15.23 26.11 -33.21
C ASP A 337 -15.03 24.61 -32.95
N PHE A 338 -14.71 24.24 -31.72
CA PHE A 338 -14.54 22.85 -31.32
C PHE A 338 -15.33 22.55 -30.05
N GLU A 339 -15.78 21.30 -29.93
CA GLU A 339 -16.40 20.75 -28.75
C GLU A 339 -15.97 19.29 -28.52
N PHE A 340 -15.95 18.86 -27.27
CA PHE A 340 -15.77 17.45 -26.90
C PHE A 340 -16.27 17.21 -25.48
N THR A 341 -16.71 15.99 -25.18
CA THR A 341 -17.05 15.57 -23.82
C THR A 341 -16.14 14.41 -23.43
N PRO A 342 -15.18 14.59 -22.49
CA PRO A 342 -14.31 13.51 -22.04
C PRO A 342 -15.09 12.35 -21.40
N GLU A 343 -14.74 11.10 -21.72
CA GLU A 343 -15.24 9.93 -20.98
C GLU A 343 -14.46 9.80 -19.66
N LEU A 344 -14.90 10.50 -18.61
CA LEU A 344 -14.32 10.41 -17.27
C LEU A 344 -15.32 9.81 -16.31
N PHE A 345 -14.94 8.71 -15.65
CA PHE A 345 -15.78 7.99 -14.70
C PHE A 345 -15.27 8.04 -13.26
N GLU A 346 -14.09 8.58 -12.99
CA GLU A 346 -13.48 8.59 -11.65
C GLU A 346 -13.40 10.02 -11.10
N ASP A 347 -13.49 10.15 -9.79
CA ASP A 347 -13.25 11.43 -9.12
C ASP A 347 -11.77 11.77 -9.23
N GLY A 348 -11.45 13.04 -9.49
CA GLY A 348 -10.08 13.48 -9.62
C GLY A 348 -9.92 14.78 -10.36
N SER A 349 -8.66 15.24 -10.41
CA SER A 349 -8.25 16.42 -11.14
C SER A 349 -7.55 16.01 -12.43
N TYR A 350 -8.04 16.51 -13.56
CA TYR A 350 -7.59 16.18 -14.90
C TYR A 350 -7.01 17.42 -15.58
N GLU A 351 -5.80 17.30 -16.13
CA GLU A 351 -5.16 18.39 -16.87
C GLU A 351 -5.65 18.39 -18.32
N ILE A 352 -6.55 19.32 -18.63
CA ILE A 352 -7.13 19.52 -19.95
C ILE A 352 -6.24 20.45 -20.79
N ILE A 353 -5.78 19.93 -21.93
CA ILE A 353 -5.07 20.71 -22.95
C ILE A 353 -5.73 20.47 -24.30
N VAL A 354 -5.94 21.52 -25.08
CA VAL A 354 -6.36 21.42 -26.48
C VAL A 354 -5.22 21.88 -27.37
N ARG A 355 -5.00 21.17 -28.48
CA ARG A 355 -4.06 21.56 -29.54
C ARG A 355 -4.75 21.63 -30.89
N ALA A 356 -4.21 22.48 -31.76
CA ALA A 356 -4.67 22.64 -33.13
C ALA A 356 -3.48 22.68 -34.08
N LEU A 357 -3.64 22.08 -35.26
CA LEU A 357 -2.64 22.08 -36.33
C LEU A 357 -3.17 22.89 -37.51
N ASP A 358 -2.28 23.67 -38.12
CA ASP A 358 -2.54 24.35 -39.38
C ASP A 358 -2.12 23.51 -40.62
N VAL A 359 -2.37 24.04 -41.81
CA VAL A 359 -1.98 23.42 -43.10
C VAL A 359 -0.47 23.24 -43.30
N GLU A 360 0.38 23.90 -42.51
CA GLU A 360 1.84 23.86 -42.59
C GLU A 360 2.48 23.05 -41.43
N ASP A 361 1.64 22.32 -40.69
CA ASP A 361 1.93 21.51 -39.50
C ASP A 361 2.47 22.32 -38.31
N ASN A 362 2.17 23.62 -38.21
CA ASN A 362 2.43 24.38 -36.98
C ASN A 362 1.43 23.99 -35.89
N GLU A 363 1.93 23.72 -34.68
CA GLU A 363 1.13 23.26 -33.55
C GLU A 363 0.92 24.39 -32.53
N GLY A 364 -0.34 24.74 -32.31
CA GLY A 364 -0.78 25.62 -31.23
C GLY A 364 -1.33 24.81 -30.05
N LYS A 365 -1.08 25.25 -28.81
CA LYS A 365 -1.64 24.64 -27.58
C LYS A 365 -2.38 25.67 -26.73
N SER A 366 -3.45 25.25 -26.07
CA SER A 366 -4.10 26.03 -25.02
C SER A 366 -3.22 26.10 -23.77
N LYS A 367 -3.63 26.94 -22.81
CA LYS A 367 -3.18 26.78 -21.42
C LYS A 367 -3.71 25.46 -20.85
N VAL A 368 -3.04 24.95 -19.82
CA VAL A 368 -3.55 23.84 -19.01
C VAL A 368 -4.75 24.33 -18.20
N ASN A 369 -5.89 23.66 -18.33
CA ASN A 369 -7.06 23.86 -17.46
C ASN A 369 -7.22 22.63 -16.58
N ILE A 370 -7.57 22.81 -15.31
CA ILE A 370 -7.77 21.70 -14.38
C ILE A 370 -9.26 21.42 -14.31
N LEU A 371 -9.71 20.31 -14.89
CA LEU A 371 -11.07 19.81 -14.72
C LEU A 371 -11.14 18.96 -13.45
N VAL A 372 -11.95 19.36 -12.48
CA VAL A 372 -12.19 18.57 -11.28
C VAL A 372 -13.49 17.81 -11.43
N ILE A 373 -13.43 16.47 -11.41
CA ILE A 373 -14.59 15.60 -11.32
C ILE A 373 -14.77 15.19 -9.87
N ASP A 374 -15.95 15.45 -9.33
CA ASP A 374 -16.36 15.09 -7.97
C ASP A 374 -17.78 14.53 -8.02
N ARG A 375 -17.88 13.22 -8.30
CA ARG A 375 -19.14 12.51 -8.49
C ARG A 375 -19.74 12.05 -7.17
N LEU A 376 -18.89 11.69 -6.21
CA LEU A 376 -19.31 11.07 -4.96
C LEU A 376 -18.72 11.82 -3.77
N PRO A 377 -19.55 12.15 -2.76
CA PRO A 377 -19.01 12.64 -1.50
C PRO A 377 -18.13 11.55 -0.86
N PRO A 378 -17.17 11.92 0.00
CA PRO A 378 -16.20 10.97 0.54
C PRO A 378 -16.93 9.91 1.35
N LEU A 379 -16.57 8.63 1.15
CA LEU A 379 -17.20 7.53 1.87
C LEU A 379 -16.13 6.62 2.46
N VAL A 380 -16.10 6.54 3.79
CA VAL A 380 -15.18 5.65 4.52
C VAL A 380 -15.75 4.23 4.58
N GLY A 381 -14.99 3.24 4.14
CA GLY A 381 -15.40 1.85 4.09
C GLY A 381 -15.36 1.10 5.44
N GLY A 382 -15.38 -0.23 5.35
CA GLY A 382 -15.13 -1.10 6.51
C GLY A 382 -13.65 -1.07 6.93
N GLY A 383 -13.41 -1.07 8.24
CA GLY A 383 -12.07 -0.99 8.82
C GLY A 383 -11.43 -2.33 9.13
N LEU A 384 -10.10 -2.34 9.19
CA LEU A 384 -9.29 -3.36 9.85
C LEU A 384 -8.78 -2.75 11.16
N PHE A 385 -8.94 -3.48 12.26
CA PHE A 385 -8.42 -3.11 13.58
C PHE A 385 -7.33 -4.08 13.98
N ALA A 386 -6.24 -3.60 14.56
CA ALA A 386 -5.12 -4.46 14.95
C ALA A 386 -4.36 -3.96 16.19
N ILE A 387 -3.68 -4.89 16.87
CA ILE A 387 -2.65 -4.58 17.87
C ILE A 387 -1.36 -5.27 17.41
N GLY A 388 -0.39 -4.47 16.96
CA GLY A 388 0.78 -5.00 16.24
C GLY A 388 0.35 -5.81 14.99
N PRO A 389 0.87 -7.03 14.78
CA PRO A 389 0.50 -7.87 13.62
C PRO A 389 -0.88 -8.51 13.74
N GLN A 390 -1.56 -8.38 14.89
CA GLN A 390 -2.77 -9.14 15.14
C GLN A 390 -4.02 -8.36 14.82
N ILE A 391 -4.77 -8.90 13.87
CA ILE A 391 -6.09 -8.42 13.52
C ILE A 391 -7.08 -8.75 14.65
N LEU A 392 -7.88 -7.75 15.02
CA LEU A 392 -8.98 -7.84 15.96
C LEU A 392 -10.29 -7.98 15.20
N PHE A 393 -11.13 -8.91 15.63
CA PHE A 393 -12.49 -9.06 15.10
C PHE A 393 -13.51 -8.58 16.14
N PRO A 394 -14.65 -8.04 15.69
CA PRO A 394 -15.73 -7.69 16.58
C PRO A 394 -16.24 -8.91 17.36
N ASP A 395 -16.34 -8.80 18.68
CA ASP A 395 -17.08 -9.71 19.54
C ASP A 395 -18.40 -9.04 19.92
N SER A 396 -19.52 -9.69 19.56
CA SER A 396 -20.86 -9.11 19.74
C SER A 396 -21.01 -7.71 19.11
N GLY A 397 -20.36 -7.49 17.96
CA GLY A 397 -20.38 -6.23 17.21
C GLY A 397 -19.39 -5.16 17.69
N SER A 398 -18.54 -5.44 18.67
CA SER A 398 -17.57 -4.48 19.22
C SER A 398 -16.14 -4.99 19.17
N ILE A 399 -15.20 -4.13 18.80
CA ILE A 399 -13.77 -4.40 18.98
C ILE A 399 -13.44 -4.25 20.47
N VAL A 400 -12.67 -5.18 21.04
CA VAL A 400 -12.31 -5.14 22.47
C VAL A 400 -10.82 -4.90 22.64
N THR A 401 -10.46 -3.93 23.48
CA THR A 401 -9.06 -3.56 23.78
C THR A 401 -8.91 -3.12 25.25
N LEU A 402 -7.71 -2.66 25.64
CA LEU A 402 -7.43 -2.11 26.98
C LEU A 402 -7.10 -0.63 26.94
N ALA A 403 -7.45 0.07 28.02
CA ALA A 403 -7.11 1.48 28.17
C ALA A 403 -5.59 1.69 28.13
N GLY A 404 -5.15 2.56 27.22
CA GLY A 404 -3.77 2.93 26.97
C GLY A 404 -3.00 2.04 25.99
N ILE A 405 -3.63 1.06 25.35
CA ILE A 405 -3.02 0.31 24.24
C ILE A 405 -3.31 1.02 22.91
N ASP A 406 -2.26 1.16 22.10
CA ASP A 406 -2.41 1.62 20.71
C ASP A 406 -3.09 0.54 19.87
N THR A 407 -4.26 0.86 19.33
CA THR A 407 -5.00 0.01 18.41
C THR A 407 -4.90 0.60 17.02
N SER A 408 -4.13 -0.03 16.14
CA SER A 408 -3.97 0.41 14.75
C SER A 408 -5.24 0.18 13.96
N VAL A 409 -5.53 1.11 13.04
CA VAL A 409 -6.67 1.04 12.14
C VAL A 409 -6.26 1.27 10.69
N VAL A 410 -6.92 0.56 9.78
CA VAL A 410 -6.79 0.74 8.34
C VAL A 410 -8.18 0.86 7.72
N PHE A 411 -8.40 1.90 6.93
CA PHE A 411 -9.65 2.13 6.20
C PHE A 411 -9.40 2.37 4.71
N ALA A 412 -10.32 1.92 3.87
CA ALA A 412 -10.45 2.38 2.50
C ALA A 412 -11.44 3.56 2.42
N SER A 413 -11.35 4.34 1.35
CA SER A 413 -12.30 5.41 1.06
C SER A 413 -12.56 5.51 -0.43
N SER A 414 -13.81 5.77 -0.81
CA SER A 414 -14.21 6.29 -2.14
C SER A 414 -14.59 7.77 -2.03
N GLY A 415 -14.85 8.45 -3.15
CA GLY A 415 -15.25 9.87 -3.15
C GLY A 415 -14.10 10.83 -2.85
N GLY A 416 -12.89 10.54 -3.33
CA GLY A 416 -11.79 11.51 -3.33
C GLY A 416 -11.32 12.06 -1.97
N ALA A 417 -11.59 11.37 -0.84
CA ALA A 417 -11.24 11.87 0.49
C ALA A 417 -9.80 12.41 0.59
N THR A 418 -9.68 13.62 1.16
CA THR A 418 -8.43 14.37 1.41
C THR A 418 -8.11 14.43 2.90
N SER A 419 -9.11 14.23 3.77
CA SER A 419 -8.93 14.09 5.22
C SER A 419 -9.91 13.08 5.79
N ILE A 420 -9.45 12.24 6.71
CA ILE A 420 -10.31 11.35 7.51
C ILE A 420 -9.89 11.45 8.98
N LYS A 421 -10.90 11.58 9.84
CA LYS A 421 -10.76 11.54 11.29
C LYS A 421 -11.71 10.50 11.87
N ILE A 422 -11.24 9.77 12.88
CA ILE A 422 -12.08 8.91 13.71
C ILE A 422 -12.41 9.66 14.99
N VAL A 423 -13.69 9.97 15.18
CA VAL A 423 -14.20 10.76 16.30
C VAL A 423 -15.04 9.87 17.21
N SER A 424 -14.85 10.03 18.52
CA SER A 424 -15.66 9.35 19.54
C SER A 424 -15.60 10.11 20.86
N ASP A 425 -16.74 10.60 21.36
CA ASP A 425 -16.82 11.45 22.55
C ASP A 425 -15.82 12.64 22.49
N ASP A 426 -14.85 12.68 23.42
CA ASP A 426 -13.79 13.70 23.50
C ASP A 426 -12.54 13.33 22.68
N TYR A 427 -12.53 12.20 21.99
CA TYR A 427 -11.40 11.75 21.17
C TYR A 427 -11.57 12.11 19.69
N ASP A 428 -10.50 12.63 19.10
CA ASP A 428 -10.36 12.91 17.66
C ASP A 428 -9.01 12.32 17.19
N PHE A 429 -9.06 11.30 16.35
CA PHE A 429 -7.90 10.60 15.80
C PHE A 429 -7.79 10.86 14.30
N GLY A 430 -6.85 11.70 13.88
CA GLY A 430 -6.54 11.90 12.46
C GLY A 430 -5.89 10.67 11.83
N LEU A 431 -6.29 10.35 10.60
CA LEU A 431 -5.70 9.29 9.80
C LEU A 431 -4.76 9.87 8.72
N SER A 432 -3.77 9.08 8.33
CA SER A 432 -2.81 9.41 7.27
C SER A 432 -3.05 8.53 6.05
N LYS A 433 -3.17 9.14 4.87
CA LYS A 433 -3.31 8.42 3.60
C LYS A 433 -1.95 7.94 3.10
N ASN A 434 -1.86 6.68 2.70
CA ASN A 434 -0.75 6.18 1.91
C ASN A 434 -1.07 6.42 0.43
N SER A 435 -0.26 7.24 -0.24
CA SER A 435 -0.47 7.62 -1.63
C SER A 435 -0.27 6.47 -2.64
N GLU A 436 0.48 5.42 -2.29
CA GLU A 436 0.75 4.30 -3.21
C GLU A 436 -0.43 3.34 -3.32
N ASN A 437 -1.12 3.07 -2.21
CA ASN A 437 -2.21 2.10 -2.16
C ASN A 437 -3.59 2.73 -1.88
N GLY A 438 -3.64 4.02 -1.57
CA GLY A 438 -4.87 4.78 -1.31
C GLY A 438 -5.52 4.53 0.06
N LEU A 439 -4.90 3.72 0.93
CA LEU A 439 -5.45 3.36 2.24
C LEU A 439 -5.10 4.39 3.32
N TRP A 440 -5.97 4.47 4.32
CA TRP A 440 -5.84 5.38 5.46
C TRP A 440 -5.45 4.63 6.72
N TYR A 441 -4.45 5.13 7.43
CA TYR A 441 -3.85 4.50 8.60
C TYR A 441 -3.88 5.42 9.81
N GLY A 442 -4.07 4.85 10.99
CA GLY A 442 -3.93 5.59 12.24
C GLY A 442 -3.87 4.68 13.46
N ASN A 443 -3.68 5.27 14.64
CA ASN A 443 -3.70 4.55 15.91
C ASN A 443 -4.73 5.19 16.84
N LEU A 444 -5.62 4.37 17.37
CA LEU A 444 -6.60 4.75 18.39
C LEU A 444 -6.03 4.40 19.77
N ASN A 445 -5.87 5.39 20.65
CA ASN A 445 -5.41 5.18 22.02
C ASN A 445 -6.39 5.83 23.01
N PHE A 446 -7.30 5.02 23.53
CA PHE A 446 -8.25 5.45 24.56
C PHE A 446 -7.59 5.38 25.94
N LYS A 447 -7.62 6.48 26.70
CA LYS A 447 -6.99 6.57 28.02
C LYS A 447 -7.84 5.97 29.13
N ASP A 448 -9.16 6.04 28.97
CA ASP A 448 -10.11 5.63 29.98
C ASP A 448 -10.90 4.38 29.55
N PRO A 449 -11.30 3.51 30.49
CA PRO A 449 -12.20 2.41 30.18
C PRO A 449 -13.60 2.94 29.83
N GLY A 450 -14.23 2.32 28.84
CA GLY A 450 -15.52 2.80 28.33
C GLY A 450 -15.99 2.04 27.10
N THR A 451 -17.16 2.44 26.59
CA THR A 451 -17.67 1.99 25.30
C THR A 451 -17.74 3.21 24.39
N TYR A 452 -17.03 3.13 23.27
CA TYR A 452 -16.80 4.24 22.36
C TYR A 452 -17.39 3.90 21.00
N ASP A 453 -18.44 4.64 20.60
CA ASP A 453 -18.98 4.57 19.25
C ASP A 453 -18.10 5.39 18.32
N LEU A 454 -17.57 4.77 17.27
CA LEU A 454 -16.64 5.39 16.34
C LEU A 454 -17.38 5.96 15.15
N THR A 455 -17.15 7.24 14.87
CA THR A 455 -17.63 7.91 13.67
C THR A 455 -16.45 8.37 12.83
N ALA A 456 -16.36 7.92 11.59
CA ALA A 456 -15.45 8.49 10.63
C ALA A 456 -16.06 9.77 10.06
N ARG A 457 -15.34 10.88 10.18
CA ARG A 457 -15.64 12.14 9.55
C ARG A 457 -14.63 12.37 8.43
N SER A 458 -15.12 12.57 7.21
CA SER A 458 -14.27 12.71 6.03
C SER A 458 -14.62 13.94 5.20
N ILE A 459 -13.59 14.55 4.62
CA ILE A 459 -13.68 15.71 3.73
C ILE A 459 -12.92 15.37 2.44
N ASP A 460 -13.46 15.77 1.29
CA ASP A 460 -12.83 15.60 -0.03
C ASP A 460 -12.16 16.90 -0.53
N GLY A 461 -11.78 16.95 -1.81
CA GLY A 461 -11.16 18.13 -2.42
C GLY A 461 -12.14 19.26 -2.76
N ALA A 462 -13.45 18.97 -2.79
CA ALA A 462 -14.53 19.90 -3.07
C ALA A 462 -15.22 20.42 -1.79
N GLU A 463 -14.63 20.12 -0.63
CA GLU A 463 -15.15 20.48 0.70
C GLU A 463 -16.47 19.78 1.09
N ASN A 464 -16.87 18.69 0.41
CA ASN A 464 -17.99 17.90 0.90
C ASN A 464 -17.57 17.14 2.17
N GLU A 465 -18.41 17.22 3.19
CA GLU A 465 -18.20 16.53 4.46
C GLU A 465 -19.21 15.40 4.65
N THR A 466 -18.72 14.24 5.09
CA THR A 466 -19.57 13.10 5.44
C THR A 466 -19.19 12.55 6.80
N GLU A 467 -20.19 11.97 7.46
CA GLU A 467 -20.00 11.21 8.69
C GLU A 467 -20.58 9.81 8.53
N ARG A 468 -19.84 8.81 8.99
CA ARG A 468 -20.27 7.41 8.97
C ARG A 468 -19.87 6.69 10.24
N ALA A 469 -20.79 5.95 10.83
CA ALA A 469 -20.46 5.03 11.91
C ALA A 469 -19.54 3.92 11.38
N VAL A 470 -18.37 3.75 11.97
CA VAL A 470 -17.33 2.79 11.53
C VAL A 470 -17.03 1.72 12.58
N GLY A 471 -17.88 1.61 13.59
CA GLY A 471 -17.85 0.54 14.56
C GLY A 471 -17.90 1.03 16.00
N ARG A 472 -17.64 0.12 16.92
CA ARG A 472 -17.63 0.37 18.36
C ARG A 472 -16.41 -0.28 18.98
N VAL A 473 -15.78 0.42 19.91
CA VAL A 473 -14.66 -0.10 20.70
C VAL A 473 -15.05 -0.16 22.16
N VAL A 474 -14.94 -1.34 22.76
CA VAL A 474 -15.06 -1.55 24.20
C VAL A 474 -13.66 -1.59 24.79
N VAL A 475 -13.34 -0.55 25.56
CA VAL A 475 -12.04 -0.37 26.20
C VAL A 475 -12.16 -0.84 27.64
N LEU A 476 -11.53 -1.96 27.96
CA LEU A 476 -11.55 -2.54 29.29
C LEU A 476 -10.50 -1.88 30.20
N ALA A 477 -10.77 -1.94 31.51
CA ALA A 477 -9.81 -1.51 32.51
C ALA A 477 -8.57 -2.44 32.51
N PRO A 478 -7.36 -1.89 32.68
CA PRO A 478 -6.15 -2.70 32.82
C PRO A 478 -6.25 -3.69 33.99
N GLY A 479 -5.60 -4.84 33.86
CA GLY A 479 -5.43 -5.78 34.98
C GLY A 479 -4.62 -5.15 36.11
N LYS A 480 -4.81 -5.63 37.34
CA LYS A 480 -4.18 -5.05 38.54
C LYS A 480 -3.37 -6.05 39.33
N VAL A 481 -2.28 -5.58 39.92
CA VAL A 481 -1.52 -6.28 40.96
C VAL A 481 -1.76 -5.56 42.29
N LEU A 482 -2.36 -6.27 43.24
CA LEU A 482 -2.71 -5.74 44.56
C LEU A 482 -2.09 -6.58 45.69
N PRO A 483 -1.82 -6.00 46.86
CA PRO A 483 -1.41 -6.77 48.01
C PRO A 483 -2.63 -7.40 48.71
N GLU A 484 -2.46 -8.57 49.32
CA GLU A 484 -3.53 -9.31 50.00
C GLU A 484 -4.13 -8.53 51.19
N ASP A 485 -3.32 -7.70 51.86
CA ASP A 485 -3.73 -6.87 52.99
C ASP A 485 -4.30 -5.50 52.60
N GLY A 486 -4.46 -5.23 51.31
CA GLY A 486 -4.97 -3.96 50.78
C GLY A 486 -3.91 -2.86 50.66
N GLY A 487 -4.14 -1.88 49.77
CA GLY A 487 -3.20 -0.80 49.47
C GLY A 487 -2.53 -0.93 48.09
N SER A 488 -1.40 -0.26 47.89
CA SER A 488 -0.63 -0.27 46.65
C SER A 488 0.70 -1.00 46.79
N ILE A 489 1.18 -1.59 45.69
CA ILE A 489 2.53 -2.15 45.61
C ILE A 489 3.41 -1.15 44.85
N PRO A 490 4.44 -0.55 45.51
CA PRO A 490 5.19 0.56 44.92
C PRO A 490 5.91 0.20 43.62
N GLN A 491 6.43 -1.03 43.53
CA GLN A 491 7.12 -1.56 42.35
C GLN A 491 6.87 -3.06 42.25
N SER A 492 6.25 -3.47 41.15
CA SER A 492 6.05 -4.88 40.83
C SER A 492 6.37 -5.12 39.36
N LYS A 493 6.61 -6.38 39.00
CA LYS A 493 6.96 -6.81 37.66
C LYS A 493 6.06 -7.97 37.26
N VAL A 494 5.45 -7.87 36.09
CA VAL A 494 4.64 -8.95 35.50
C VAL A 494 5.41 -9.53 34.31
N LEU A 495 5.57 -10.84 34.31
CA LEU A 495 6.21 -11.60 33.24
C LEU A 495 5.17 -12.55 32.64
N VAL A 496 5.12 -12.60 31.31
CA VAL A 496 4.29 -13.55 30.57
C VAL A 496 5.17 -14.62 29.95
N TYR A 497 4.80 -15.87 30.17
CA TYR A 497 5.44 -17.02 29.54
C TYR A 497 4.46 -17.69 28.58
N VAL A 498 4.93 -18.02 27.39
CA VAL A 498 4.17 -18.73 26.35
C VAL A 498 4.73 -20.14 26.17
N LYS A 499 3.86 -21.11 25.93
CA LYS A 499 4.23 -22.48 25.59
C LYS A 499 4.48 -22.60 24.10
N ASP A 500 5.67 -23.06 23.73
CA ASP A 500 5.95 -23.48 22.36
C ASP A 500 5.09 -24.72 22.03
N PRO A 501 4.25 -24.68 20.99
CA PRO A 501 3.35 -25.79 20.67
C PRO A 501 4.09 -27.04 20.17
N ILE A 502 5.29 -26.89 19.61
CA ILE A 502 6.11 -27.97 19.06
C ILE A 502 6.98 -28.57 20.16
N LEU A 503 7.73 -27.73 20.88
CA LEU A 503 8.68 -28.16 21.91
C LEU A 503 8.00 -28.46 23.25
N GLY A 504 6.80 -27.92 23.48
CA GLY A 504 6.05 -28.05 24.73
C GLY A 504 6.67 -27.30 25.91
N THR A 505 7.75 -26.56 25.69
CA THR A 505 8.49 -25.80 26.69
C THR A 505 7.93 -24.38 26.81
N PHE A 506 8.09 -23.77 27.99
CA PHE A 506 7.70 -22.37 28.21
C PHE A 506 8.91 -21.45 28.06
N SER A 507 8.74 -20.38 27.29
CA SER A 507 9.70 -19.29 27.13
C SER A 507 9.05 -17.96 27.48
N LEU A 508 9.86 -16.92 27.70
CA LEU A 508 9.35 -15.57 27.89
C LEU A 508 8.68 -15.14 26.57
N TRP A 509 7.43 -14.68 26.65
CA TRP A 509 6.68 -14.28 25.46
C TRP A 509 7.30 -13.01 24.82
N ASP A 510 7.64 -13.08 23.54
CA ASP A 510 8.10 -11.91 22.78
C ASP A 510 6.91 -11.02 22.44
N SER A 511 6.74 -9.97 23.25
CA SER A 511 5.65 -9.01 23.12
C SER A 511 6.01 -7.83 22.23
N SER A 512 7.27 -7.69 21.81
CA SER A 512 7.76 -6.50 21.11
C SER A 512 7.07 -6.31 19.75
N ALA A 513 6.91 -7.42 19.01
CA ALA A 513 6.14 -7.45 17.77
C ALA A 513 4.69 -6.96 17.96
N TRP A 514 4.14 -7.07 19.17
CA TRP A 514 2.75 -6.76 19.52
C TRP A 514 2.57 -5.36 20.09
N GLY A 515 3.60 -4.51 20.02
CA GLY A 515 3.59 -3.17 20.62
C GLY A 515 3.43 -3.20 22.14
N GLN A 516 3.74 -4.34 22.78
CA GLN A 516 3.56 -4.56 24.21
C GLN A 516 4.91 -4.82 24.89
N GLU A 517 4.99 -4.50 26.17
CA GLU A 517 6.18 -4.79 26.98
C GLU A 517 6.03 -6.14 27.69
N ASN A 518 7.12 -6.92 27.71
CA ASN A 518 7.27 -8.11 28.54
C ASN A 518 8.76 -8.31 28.85
N PRO A 519 9.18 -8.22 30.13
CA PRO A 519 8.35 -7.98 31.30
C PRO A 519 7.81 -6.54 31.45
N GLN A 520 6.65 -6.39 32.08
CA GLN A 520 6.10 -5.08 32.44
C GLN A 520 6.56 -4.67 33.83
N ASN A 521 7.20 -3.51 33.93
CA ASN A 521 7.53 -2.89 35.21
C ASN A 521 6.39 -1.96 35.62
N LEU A 522 5.66 -2.34 36.66
CA LEU A 522 4.46 -1.64 37.10
C LEU A 522 4.82 -0.50 38.05
N LYS A 523 4.27 0.68 37.76
CA LYS A 523 4.35 1.88 38.59
C LYS A 523 3.32 1.82 39.74
N GLU A 524 3.28 2.86 40.56
CA GLU A 524 2.29 3.03 41.61
C GLU A 524 0.87 2.89 41.05
N GLY A 525 0.09 1.96 41.63
CA GLY A 525 -1.24 1.56 41.12
C GLY A 525 -1.31 0.14 40.55
N GLY A 526 -0.15 -0.46 40.20
CA GLY A 526 -0.07 -1.90 39.88
C GLY A 526 -0.81 -2.33 38.62
N ASN A 527 -1.10 -1.40 37.70
CA ASN A 527 -1.81 -1.71 36.45
C ASN A 527 -0.88 -2.36 35.44
N TYR A 528 -1.26 -3.52 34.89
CA TYR A 528 -0.60 -4.16 33.75
C TYR A 528 -1.55 -4.21 32.55
N ARG A 529 -1.00 -4.15 31.34
CA ARG A 529 -1.77 -4.12 30.08
C ARG A 529 -1.34 -5.27 29.20
N LEU A 530 -2.14 -6.32 29.16
CA LEU A 530 -1.82 -7.52 28.39
C LEU A 530 -2.99 -7.88 27.49
N VAL A 531 -2.74 -7.91 26.18
CA VAL A 531 -3.64 -8.52 25.19
C VAL A 531 -2.87 -9.64 24.54
N LEU A 532 -3.27 -10.88 24.85
CA LEU A 532 -2.52 -12.07 24.46
C LEU A 532 -3.18 -12.74 23.24
N PRO A 533 -2.38 -13.18 22.24
CA PRO A 533 -2.90 -13.97 21.13
C PRO A 533 -3.34 -15.38 21.56
N PRO A 534 -3.96 -16.15 20.64
CA PRO A 534 -4.22 -17.56 20.87
C PRO A 534 -2.94 -18.31 21.25
N GLY A 535 -3.02 -19.16 22.28
CA GLY A 535 -1.85 -19.85 22.80
C GLY A 535 -2.04 -20.33 24.23
N THR A 536 -0.99 -20.94 24.80
CA THR A 536 -1.01 -21.43 26.18
C THR A 536 0.03 -20.68 27.01
N TYR A 537 -0.39 -20.14 28.15
CA TYR A 537 0.38 -19.17 28.92
C TYR A 537 0.38 -19.47 30.42
N TYR A 538 1.35 -18.88 31.13
CA TYR A 538 1.20 -18.55 32.55
C TYR A 538 1.85 -17.20 32.82
N LEU A 539 1.36 -16.49 33.85
CA LEU A 539 1.94 -15.24 34.31
C LEU A 539 2.76 -15.47 35.58
N GLN A 540 3.82 -14.68 35.73
CA GLN A 540 4.58 -14.58 36.97
C GLN A 540 4.63 -13.13 37.43
N VAL A 541 4.32 -12.90 38.70
CA VAL A 541 4.37 -11.58 39.32
C VAL A 541 5.41 -11.56 40.42
N GLN A 542 6.26 -10.54 40.40
CA GLN A 542 7.34 -10.35 41.36
C GLN A 542 7.28 -8.95 41.95
N ALA A 543 7.43 -8.82 43.26
CA ALA A 543 7.53 -7.52 43.92
C ALA A 543 8.44 -7.63 45.15
N HIS A 544 9.16 -6.55 45.44
CA HIS A 544 10.05 -6.51 46.62
C HIS A 544 9.22 -6.60 47.91
N GLY A 545 9.61 -7.47 48.85
CA GLY A 545 8.87 -7.71 50.10
C GLY A 545 7.67 -8.67 49.99
N TYR A 546 7.33 -9.15 48.78
CA TYR A 546 6.20 -10.07 48.55
C TYR A 546 6.69 -11.42 48.01
N LYS A 547 5.91 -12.49 48.25
CA LYS A 547 6.16 -13.79 47.62
C LYS A 547 5.88 -13.67 46.13
N ALA A 548 6.66 -14.36 45.30
CA ALA A 548 6.36 -14.43 43.88
C ALA A 548 5.05 -15.19 43.67
N LEU A 549 4.22 -14.70 42.76
CA LEU A 549 3.01 -15.38 42.31
C LEU A 549 3.27 -15.98 40.94
N LYS A 550 2.84 -17.22 40.74
CA LYS A 550 2.80 -17.89 39.44
C LYS A 550 1.38 -18.34 39.19
N THR A 551 0.77 -17.97 38.07
CA THR A 551 -0.60 -18.40 37.79
C THR A 551 -0.65 -19.87 37.42
N ASN A 552 -1.83 -20.46 37.50
CA ASN A 552 -2.13 -21.67 36.74
C ASN A 552 -1.88 -21.45 35.24
N ILE A 553 -1.54 -22.52 34.54
CA ILE A 553 -1.45 -22.51 33.08
C ILE A 553 -2.87 -22.37 32.54
N PHE A 554 -3.06 -21.49 31.56
CA PHE A 554 -4.33 -21.28 30.87
C PHE A 554 -4.09 -21.21 29.35
N SER A 555 -5.14 -21.49 28.57
CA SER A 555 -5.10 -21.48 27.11
C SER A 555 -6.14 -20.51 26.57
N LEU A 556 -5.81 -19.86 25.45
CA LEU A 556 -6.63 -18.89 24.76
C LEU A 556 -6.87 -19.38 23.33
N GLU A 557 -8.13 -19.40 22.91
CA GLU A 557 -8.53 -19.76 21.54
C GLU A 557 -8.58 -18.53 20.61
N LYS A 558 -8.72 -17.33 21.20
CA LYS A 558 -8.78 -16.05 20.49
C LYS A 558 -7.93 -15.01 21.20
N THR A 559 -7.63 -13.92 20.50
CA THR A 559 -6.97 -12.75 21.09
C THR A 559 -7.80 -12.22 22.27
N THR A 560 -7.19 -12.16 23.45
CA THR A 560 -7.92 -11.94 24.71
C THR A 560 -7.20 -10.92 25.59
N PRO A 561 -7.86 -9.80 25.95
CA PRO A 561 -7.39 -8.90 26.99
C PRO A 561 -7.37 -9.57 28.37
N ILE A 562 -6.27 -9.43 29.11
CA ILE A 562 -6.11 -9.98 30.45
C ILE A 562 -6.38 -8.88 31.49
N VAL A 563 -7.58 -8.93 32.08
CA VAL A 563 -8.09 -7.93 33.03
C VAL A 563 -8.09 -8.40 34.49
N SER A 564 -7.55 -9.60 34.74
CA SER A 564 -7.57 -10.23 36.07
C SER A 564 -6.85 -9.42 37.14
N THR A 565 -7.35 -9.46 38.38
CA THR A 565 -6.61 -8.93 39.53
C THR A 565 -5.74 -10.03 40.14
N LEU A 566 -4.44 -9.77 40.26
CA LEU A 566 -3.44 -10.68 40.82
C LEU A 566 -3.04 -10.19 42.21
N THR A 567 -3.24 -11.03 43.22
CA THR A 567 -3.01 -10.67 44.62
C THR A 567 -1.69 -11.24 45.14
N LEU A 568 -0.85 -10.41 45.75
CA LEU A 568 0.43 -10.82 46.34
C LEU A 568 0.39 -10.87 47.87
N SER A 569 0.87 -11.97 48.45
CA SER A 569 1.05 -12.11 49.90
C SER A 569 2.43 -11.60 50.33
N LYS A 570 2.49 -10.83 51.43
CA LYS A 570 3.76 -10.36 52.02
C LYS A 570 4.63 -11.54 52.47
N LYS A 571 5.95 -11.41 52.33
CA LYS A 571 6.90 -12.33 52.95
C LYS A 571 6.83 -12.16 54.46
N LYS A 572 6.89 -13.27 55.21
CA LYS A 572 6.96 -13.20 56.67
C LYS A 572 8.28 -12.55 57.09
N THR A 573 8.23 -11.60 58.00
CA THR A 573 9.41 -10.95 58.58
C THR A 573 9.48 -11.25 60.08
N ILE A 574 10.71 -11.29 60.62
CA ILE A 574 10.95 -11.28 62.06
C ILE A 574 11.54 -9.92 62.42
N LYS A 575 11.01 -9.29 63.47
CA LYS A 575 11.58 -8.08 64.07
C LYS A 575 12.65 -8.47 65.07
N ILE A 576 13.89 -8.04 64.84
CA ILE A 576 14.99 -8.14 65.81
C ILE A 576 15.49 -6.72 66.11
N GLY A 577 15.00 -6.13 67.20
CA GLY A 577 15.27 -4.72 67.53
C GLY A 577 14.70 -3.77 66.46
N PRO A 578 15.48 -2.80 65.93
CA PRO A 578 15.01 -1.91 64.86
C PRO A 578 15.06 -2.55 63.46
N PHE A 579 15.57 -3.78 63.33
CA PHE A 579 15.72 -4.46 62.04
C PHE A 579 14.55 -5.40 61.76
N GLU A 580 13.95 -5.27 60.57
CA GLU A 580 13.04 -6.27 60.00
C GLU A 580 13.84 -7.21 59.09
N ILE A 581 13.94 -8.48 59.47
CA ILE A 581 14.65 -9.50 58.70
C ILE A 581 13.60 -10.38 58.00
N PRO A 582 13.58 -10.45 56.66
CA PRO A 582 12.71 -11.36 55.95
C PRO A 582 13.11 -12.81 56.27
N LEU A 583 12.13 -13.65 56.63
CA LEU A 583 12.34 -15.09 56.72
C LEU A 583 12.57 -15.65 55.32
N PHE A 584 13.48 -16.63 55.21
CA PHE A 584 13.68 -17.40 53.99
C PHE A 584 12.40 -18.19 53.68
N ASP A 585 11.54 -17.60 52.86
CA ASP A 585 10.33 -18.21 52.34
C ASP A 585 10.45 -18.29 50.81
N PHE A 586 10.84 -19.46 50.33
CA PHE A 586 10.99 -19.77 48.90
C PHE A 586 9.65 -20.19 48.25
N GLY A 587 8.54 -20.17 49.01
CA GLY A 587 7.23 -20.56 48.51
C GLY A 587 6.71 -19.60 47.44
N GLN A 588 6.21 -20.17 46.33
CA GLN A 588 5.41 -19.45 45.35
C GLN A 588 3.92 -19.55 45.72
N THR A 589 3.18 -18.49 45.45
CA THR A 589 1.70 -18.51 45.53
C THR A 589 1.11 -18.79 44.16
N SER A 590 -0.06 -19.43 44.10
CA SER A 590 -0.79 -19.64 42.85
C SER A 590 -1.88 -18.58 42.66
N GLY A 591 -2.06 -18.11 41.42
CA GLY A 591 -3.16 -17.24 41.01
C GLY A 591 -3.97 -17.86 39.87
N GLN A 592 -5.22 -17.44 39.71
CA GLN A 592 -6.04 -17.78 38.53
C GLN A 592 -6.07 -16.58 37.56
N ILE A 593 -6.18 -16.88 36.27
CA ILE A 593 -6.56 -15.90 35.27
C ILE A 593 -8.01 -16.17 34.89
N ASN A 594 -8.85 -15.16 35.07
CA ASN A 594 -10.17 -15.11 34.47
C ASN A 594 -10.06 -14.39 33.12
N THR A 595 -10.48 -15.07 32.06
CA THR A 595 -10.54 -14.57 30.68
C THR A 595 -11.92 -14.02 30.32
N ASP A 596 -12.92 -14.23 31.19
CA ASP A 596 -14.27 -13.77 30.96
C ASP A 596 -14.38 -12.29 31.29
N TYR A 597 -14.95 -11.53 30.37
CA TYR A 597 -15.31 -10.13 30.55
C TYR A 597 -16.67 -9.88 29.90
N GLU A 598 -17.44 -8.96 30.49
CA GLU A 598 -18.75 -8.60 29.97
C GLU A 598 -18.61 -7.54 28.89
N ILE A 599 -19.10 -7.84 27.68
CA ILE A 599 -19.24 -6.88 26.60
C ILE A 599 -20.71 -6.45 26.55
N PRO A 600 -21.01 -5.14 26.52
CA PRO A 600 -22.36 -4.67 26.23
C PRO A 600 -22.83 -5.25 24.89
N LYS A 601 -23.87 -6.10 24.91
CA LYS A 601 -24.40 -6.68 23.68
C LYS A 601 -24.95 -5.60 22.77
N VAL A 602 -24.38 -5.46 21.58
CA VAL A 602 -24.97 -4.66 20.51
C VAL A 602 -25.98 -5.53 19.79
N ARG A 603 -27.23 -5.06 19.66
CA ARG A 603 -28.19 -5.74 18.79
C ARG A 603 -27.80 -5.45 17.35
N ASP A 604 -27.58 -6.49 16.54
CA ASP A 604 -27.52 -6.33 15.09
C ASP A 604 -28.87 -5.82 14.59
N LEU A 605 -28.91 -4.56 14.18
CA LEU A 605 -30.12 -3.88 13.73
C LEU A 605 -30.60 -4.38 12.35
N LEU A 606 -29.83 -5.24 11.69
CA LEU A 606 -30.11 -5.78 10.36
C LEU A 606 -30.75 -7.16 10.37
N VAL A 607 -30.54 -7.95 11.42
CA VAL A 607 -31.13 -9.29 11.52
C VAL A 607 -32.66 -9.18 11.56
N GLY A 608 -33.33 -9.90 10.66
CA GLY A 608 -34.78 -9.88 10.47
C GLY A 608 -35.28 -8.80 9.52
N LYS A 609 -34.41 -7.97 8.92
CA LYS A 609 -34.78 -7.00 7.88
C LYS A 609 -34.54 -7.56 6.49
N GLU A 610 -35.32 -7.08 5.52
CA GLU A 610 -35.08 -7.34 4.10
C GLU A 610 -33.73 -6.75 3.68
N LEU A 611 -33.05 -7.43 2.75
CA LEU A 611 -31.83 -6.97 2.12
C LEU A 611 -32.09 -5.60 1.48
N PRO A 612 -31.27 -4.57 1.76
CA PRO A 612 -31.45 -3.26 1.14
C PRO A 612 -31.42 -3.34 -0.38
N ASN A 613 -32.06 -2.40 -1.06
CA ASN A 613 -31.93 -2.32 -2.51
C ASN A 613 -30.53 -1.80 -2.89
N PHE A 614 -29.91 -2.40 -3.90
CA PHE A 614 -28.61 -2.01 -4.44
C PHE A 614 -28.45 -2.48 -5.87
N GLN A 615 -27.48 -1.90 -6.59
CA GLN A 615 -27.10 -2.37 -7.91
C GLN A 615 -25.57 -2.31 -8.09
N ILE A 616 -24.93 -3.48 -8.18
CA ILE A 616 -23.47 -3.59 -8.30
C ILE A 616 -23.06 -4.35 -9.56
N GLU A 617 -21.82 -4.11 -10.01
CA GLU A 617 -21.25 -4.77 -11.17
C GLU A 617 -20.59 -6.08 -10.75
N GLY A 618 -21.21 -7.21 -11.13
CA GLY A 618 -20.57 -8.52 -11.06
C GLY A 618 -19.62 -8.74 -12.22
N LEU A 619 -18.67 -9.67 -12.07
CA LEU A 619 -17.66 -9.93 -13.10
C LEU A 619 -18.25 -10.43 -14.43
N GLU A 620 -19.35 -11.18 -14.37
CA GLU A 620 -20.02 -11.74 -15.55
C GLU A 620 -21.35 -11.04 -15.86
N ARG A 621 -22.01 -10.47 -14.86
CA ARG A 621 -23.35 -9.87 -14.96
C ARG A 621 -23.56 -8.81 -13.89
N LYS A 622 -24.52 -7.91 -14.11
CA LYS A 622 -25.00 -7.00 -13.05
C LYS A 622 -25.75 -7.79 -11.98
N ILE A 623 -25.64 -7.35 -10.74
CA ILE A 623 -26.22 -8.00 -9.57
C ILE A 623 -27.00 -6.96 -8.77
N ASP A 624 -28.21 -7.34 -8.37
CA ASP A 624 -29.12 -6.51 -7.58
C ASP A 624 -29.72 -7.28 -6.40
N SER A 625 -30.46 -6.59 -5.54
CA SER A 625 -31.13 -7.19 -4.38
C SER A 625 -32.05 -8.36 -4.71
N THR A 626 -32.64 -8.39 -5.91
CA THR A 626 -33.59 -9.43 -6.34
C THR A 626 -32.92 -10.67 -6.92
N SER A 627 -31.64 -10.57 -7.27
CA SER A 627 -30.84 -11.62 -7.91
C SER A 627 -30.72 -12.89 -7.04
N PHE A 628 -31.04 -12.78 -5.75
CA PHE A 628 -30.91 -13.84 -4.75
C PHE A 628 -32.22 -14.50 -4.34
N ASN A 629 -33.37 -13.99 -4.82
CA ASN A 629 -34.68 -14.46 -4.41
C ASN A 629 -34.88 -15.95 -4.72
N GLY A 630 -35.48 -16.68 -3.76
CA GLY A 630 -35.80 -18.10 -3.90
C GLY A 630 -34.68 -19.07 -3.50
N ARG A 631 -33.48 -18.60 -3.13
CA ARG A 631 -32.38 -19.42 -2.60
C ARG A 631 -31.75 -18.77 -1.37
N ALA A 632 -31.27 -19.60 -0.45
CA ALA A 632 -30.45 -19.09 0.65
C ALA A 632 -29.15 -18.54 0.07
N THR A 633 -28.68 -17.41 0.60
CA THR A 633 -27.55 -16.68 0.03
C THR A 633 -26.58 -16.25 1.13
N LEU A 634 -25.29 -16.45 0.89
CA LEU A 634 -24.19 -15.88 1.66
C LEU A 634 -23.57 -14.73 0.85
N ILE A 635 -23.65 -13.52 1.40
CA ILE A 635 -22.96 -12.33 0.87
C ILE A 635 -21.75 -12.06 1.75
N SER A 636 -20.55 -12.29 1.20
CA SER A 636 -19.28 -12.02 1.89
C SER A 636 -18.68 -10.71 1.40
N ILE A 637 -18.69 -9.68 2.24
CA ILE A 637 -18.04 -8.39 1.97
C ILE A 637 -16.56 -8.48 2.32
N LEU A 638 -15.71 -8.34 1.31
CA LEU A 638 -14.25 -8.46 1.38
C LEU A 638 -13.58 -7.26 0.72
N SER A 639 -12.25 -7.27 0.71
CA SER A 639 -11.47 -6.30 -0.06
C SER A 639 -10.15 -6.92 -0.52
N THR A 640 -9.64 -6.47 -1.67
CA THR A 640 -8.37 -6.92 -2.25
C THR A 640 -7.14 -6.58 -1.39
N TRP A 641 -7.22 -5.56 -0.53
CA TRP A 641 -6.11 -5.16 0.36
C TRP A 641 -6.13 -5.85 1.72
N HIS A 642 -7.25 -6.47 2.10
CA HIS A 642 -7.40 -7.06 3.43
C HIS A 642 -6.67 -8.43 3.50
N PRO A 643 -5.75 -8.66 4.45
CA PRO A 643 -4.88 -9.85 4.46
C PRO A 643 -5.61 -11.19 4.49
N GLN A 644 -6.80 -11.24 5.09
CA GLN A 644 -7.58 -12.48 5.23
C GLN A 644 -8.56 -12.75 4.09
N SER A 645 -8.74 -11.83 3.15
CA SER A 645 -9.73 -12.00 2.07
C SER A 645 -9.44 -13.24 1.23
N SER A 646 -8.16 -13.47 0.89
CA SER A 646 -7.74 -14.64 0.11
C SER A 646 -8.07 -15.97 0.80
N ALA A 647 -7.90 -16.04 2.12
CA ALA A 647 -8.23 -17.21 2.92
C ALA A 647 -9.75 -17.46 2.95
N GLN A 648 -10.56 -16.42 3.20
CA GLN A 648 -12.02 -16.54 3.18
C GLN A 648 -12.53 -16.97 1.80
N ILE A 649 -12.03 -16.36 0.71
CA ILE A 649 -12.44 -16.70 -0.66
C ILE A 649 -12.17 -18.16 -0.98
N LYS A 650 -11.02 -18.70 -0.53
CA LYS A 650 -10.69 -20.11 -0.73
C LYS A 650 -11.72 -21.04 -0.04
N ILE A 651 -12.08 -20.73 1.20
CA ILE A 651 -13.12 -21.47 1.94
C ILE A 651 -14.46 -21.42 1.19
N LEU A 652 -14.84 -20.25 0.69
CA LEU A 652 -16.09 -20.05 -0.05
C LEU A 652 -16.12 -20.80 -1.39
N GLY A 653 -15.00 -20.81 -2.13
CA GLY A 653 -14.88 -21.53 -3.40
C GLY A 653 -15.03 -23.05 -3.24
N GLU A 654 -14.45 -23.62 -2.17
CA GLU A 654 -14.58 -25.05 -1.85
C GLU A 654 -16.03 -25.46 -1.46
N LEU A 655 -16.87 -24.50 -1.06
CA LEU A 655 -18.25 -24.71 -0.63
C LEU A 655 -19.28 -24.57 -1.74
N GLY A 656 -19.01 -23.73 -2.75
CA GLY A 656 -19.96 -23.40 -3.81
C GLY A 656 -20.43 -24.62 -4.63
N GLU A 657 -19.62 -25.68 -4.70
CA GLU A 657 -19.98 -26.93 -5.39
C GLU A 657 -20.82 -27.89 -4.52
N GLU A 658 -20.77 -27.75 -3.19
CA GLU A 658 -21.37 -28.70 -2.26
C GLU A 658 -22.76 -28.26 -1.76
N LEU A 659 -23.10 -26.99 -1.87
CA LEU A 659 -24.34 -26.41 -1.31
C LEU A 659 -25.31 -25.91 -2.38
N GLU A 660 -26.60 -26.16 -2.19
CA GLU A 660 -27.68 -25.52 -2.97
C GLU A 660 -27.96 -24.07 -2.49
N ALA A 661 -26.91 -23.27 -2.30
CA ALA A 661 -26.98 -21.89 -1.85
C ALA A 661 -26.22 -20.96 -2.81
N ASN A 662 -26.62 -19.69 -2.89
CA ASN A 662 -25.83 -18.70 -3.61
C ASN A 662 -24.69 -18.22 -2.70
N ILE A 663 -23.46 -18.20 -3.20
CA ILE A 663 -22.32 -17.61 -2.50
C ILE A 663 -21.76 -16.52 -3.40
N ILE A 664 -21.75 -15.29 -2.89
CA ILE A 664 -21.21 -14.14 -3.61
C ILE A 664 -20.20 -13.41 -2.74
N VAL A 665 -19.06 -13.08 -3.35
CA VAL A 665 -18.05 -12.21 -2.76
C VAL A 665 -18.21 -10.81 -3.33
N VAL A 666 -18.43 -9.83 -2.46
CA VAL A 666 -18.49 -8.42 -2.87
C VAL A 666 -17.23 -7.71 -2.38
N MET A 667 -16.45 -7.16 -3.30
CA MET A 667 -15.25 -6.39 -3.00
C MET A 667 -15.62 -4.94 -2.73
N ALA A 668 -15.49 -4.53 -1.47
CA ALA A 668 -15.82 -3.21 -0.98
C ALA A 668 -14.87 -2.15 -1.53
N GLN A 669 -15.42 -1.16 -2.24
CA GLN A 669 -14.71 0.01 -2.77
C GLN A 669 -13.51 -0.30 -3.69
N ASP A 670 -13.47 -1.50 -4.26
CA ASP A 670 -12.50 -1.88 -5.28
C ASP A 670 -13.13 -1.76 -6.66
N SER A 671 -12.38 -1.23 -7.64
CA SER A 671 -12.89 -1.07 -9.02
C SER A 671 -13.07 -2.43 -9.71
N PRO A 672 -14.00 -2.56 -10.68
CA PRO A 672 -14.24 -3.82 -11.40
C PRO A 672 -12.97 -4.40 -12.03
N SER A 673 -12.09 -3.54 -12.56
CA SER A 673 -10.81 -3.96 -13.13
C SER A 673 -9.85 -4.53 -12.08
N LYS A 674 -9.79 -3.92 -10.89
CA LYS A 674 -8.97 -4.43 -9.77
C LYS A 674 -9.48 -5.78 -9.29
N VAL A 675 -10.81 -5.94 -9.18
CA VAL A 675 -11.45 -7.21 -8.83
C VAL A 675 -11.15 -8.30 -9.87
N ARG A 676 -11.28 -8.00 -11.18
CA ARG A 676 -10.95 -8.95 -12.26
C ARG A 676 -9.49 -9.43 -12.20
N VAL A 677 -8.55 -8.51 -12.01
CA VAL A 677 -7.12 -8.84 -11.91
C VAL A 677 -6.84 -9.69 -10.67
N PHE A 678 -7.43 -9.31 -9.53
CA PHE A 678 -7.30 -10.06 -8.28
C PHE A 678 -7.86 -11.48 -8.41
N ALA A 679 -9.07 -11.63 -8.96
CA ALA A 679 -9.71 -12.92 -9.21
C ALA A 679 -8.86 -13.81 -10.11
N LYS A 680 -8.38 -13.26 -11.24
CA LYS A 680 -7.56 -14.00 -12.21
C LYS A 680 -6.20 -14.41 -11.65
N ARG A 681 -5.55 -13.55 -10.86
CA ARG A 681 -4.26 -13.87 -10.21
C ARG A 681 -4.41 -14.93 -9.12
N GLY A 682 -5.51 -14.88 -8.37
CA GLY A 682 -5.81 -15.85 -7.31
C GLY A 682 -6.33 -17.19 -7.81
N GLY A 683 -6.79 -17.27 -9.07
CA GLY A 683 -7.44 -18.46 -9.61
C GLY A 683 -8.75 -18.78 -8.88
N TYR A 684 -9.49 -17.75 -8.46
CA TYR A 684 -10.71 -17.93 -7.68
C TYR A 684 -11.91 -18.24 -8.59
N GLU A 685 -12.67 -19.28 -8.23
CA GLU A 685 -13.84 -19.76 -9.00
C GLU A 685 -15.19 -19.41 -8.32
N VAL A 686 -15.19 -18.44 -7.39
CA VAL A 686 -16.41 -17.95 -6.73
C VAL A 686 -16.99 -16.73 -7.47
N ASP A 687 -18.32 -16.56 -7.45
CA ASP A 687 -18.97 -15.38 -8.02
C ASP A 687 -18.51 -14.12 -7.27
N MET A 688 -18.05 -13.11 -8.01
CA MET A 688 -17.48 -11.88 -7.46
C MET A 688 -18.15 -10.64 -8.05
N ALA A 689 -18.32 -9.63 -7.20
CA ALA A 689 -18.82 -8.31 -7.59
C ALA A 689 -17.97 -7.19 -7.00
N SER A 690 -18.01 -6.04 -7.68
CA SER A 690 -17.38 -4.79 -7.25
C SER A 690 -18.44 -3.86 -6.69
N ASP A 691 -18.31 -3.49 -5.42
CA ASP A 691 -19.05 -2.38 -4.81
C ASP A 691 -18.17 -1.13 -4.84
N ARG A 692 -17.83 -0.68 -6.05
CA ARG A 692 -16.88 0.40 -6.33
C ARG A 692 -17.20 1.67 -5.53
N ASP A 693 -18.47 2.04 -5.52
CA ASP A 693 -18.94 3.31 -4.97
C ASP A 693 -19.35 3.18 -3.49
N GLY A 694 -19.42 1.95 -2.97
CA GLY A 694 -19.75 1.64 -1.58
C GLY A 694 -21.25 1.68 -1.27
N GLU A 695 -22.11 1.52 -2.27
CA GLU A 695 -23.58 1.54 -2.12
C GLU A 695 -24.02 0.42 -1.17
N LEU A 696 -23.54 -0.80 -1.39
CA LEU A 696 -23.92 -1.96 -0.59
C LEU A 696 -23.32 -1.91 0.81
N ILE A 697 -22.03 -1.59 0.95
CA ILE A 697 -21.40 -1.50 2.29
C ILE A 697 -21.99 -0.39 3.15
N SER A 698 -22.45 0.70 2.52
CA SER A 698 -23.13 1.79 3.22
C SER A 698 -24.51 1.32 3.69
N ALA A 699 -25.30 0.72 2.80
CA ALA A 699 -26.63 0.20 3.13
C ALA A 699 -26.62 -0.91 4.20
N LEU A 700 -25.58 -1.76 4.20
CA LEU A 700 -25.37 -2.82 5.19
C LEU A 700 -24.63 -2.34 6.46
N GLY A 701 -24.25 -1.07 6.55
CA GLY A 701 -23.55 -0.53 7.72
C GLY A 701 -22.26 -1.27 8.07
N VAL A 702 -21.50 -1.72 7.07
CA VAL A 702 -20.29 -2.54 7.25
C VAL A 702 -19.21 -1.73 7.98
N SER A 703 -18.94 -2.08 9.24
CA SER A 703 -17.94 -1.40 10.08
C SER A 703 -16.56 -2.06 10.04
N SER A 704 -16.51 -3.38 9.87
CA SER A 704 -15.26 -4.15 9.83
C SER A 704 -15.24 -5.15 8.67
N LEU A 705 -14.05 -5.47 8.18
CA LEU A 705 -13.85 -6.54 7.18
C LEU A 705 -13.05 -7.71 7.77
N PRO A 706 -13.26 -8.95 7.30
CA PRO A 706 -14.40 -9.43 6.52
C PRO A 706 -15.75 -9.27 7.23
N ALA A 707 -16.85 -9.18 6.46
CA ALA A 707 -18.21 -9.24 7.00
C ALA A 707 -19.07 -10.18 6.15
N ASN A 708 -19.85 -11.03 6.81
CA ASN A 708 -20.62 -12.10 6.17
C ASN A 708 -22.10 -11.95 6.55
N TYR A 709 -22.96 -11.88 5.54
CA TYR A 709 -24.40 -11.70 5.68
C TYR A 709 -25.12 -12.92 5.11
N PHE A 710 -25.91 -13.57 5.95
CA PHE A 710 -26.73 -14.72 5.57
C PHE A 710 -28.14 -14.23 5.29
N VAL A 711 -28.65 -14.56 4.11
CA VAL A 711 -29.95 -14.11 3.61
C VAL A 711 -30.82 -15.32 3.29
N ASP A 712 -32.04 -15.34 3.83
CA ASP A 712 -33.00 -16.41 3.60
C ASP A 712 -33.60 -16.35 2.19
N ARG A 713 -34.39 -17.38 1.82
CA ARG A 713 -35.01 -17.49 0.48
C ARG A 713 -36.00 -16.36 0.16
N ARG A 714 -36.42 -15.56 1.15
CA ARG A 714 -37.33 -14.42 1.01
C ARG A 714 -36.56 -13.09 0.88
N GLY A 715 -35.24 -13.12 0.92
CA GLY A 715 -34.41 -11.91 0.89
C GLY A 715 -34.26 -11.24 2.26
N VAL A 716 -34.51 -11.95 3.37
CA VAL A 716 -34.38 -11.41 4.74
C VAL A 716 -33.03 -11.82 5.34
N ILE A 717 -32.30 -10.88 5.93
CA ILE A 717 -31.04 -11.13 6.61
C ILE A 717 -31.31 -11.96 7.87
N SER A 718 -30.85 -13.21 7.91
CA SER A 718 -31.03 -14.13 9.04
C SER A 718 -29.92 -14.02 10.06
N GLN A 719 -28.67 -13.84 9.62
CA GLN A 719 -27.50 -13.76 10.48
C GLN A 719 -26.43 -12.82 9.89
N VAL A 720 -25.60 -12.23 10.75
CA VAL A 720 -24.42 -11.46 10.40
C VAL A 720 -23.23 -11.99 11.19
N LYS A 721 -22.10 -12.26 10.52
CA LYS A 721 -20.86 -12.71 11.14
C LYS A 721 -19.68 -11.88 10.66
N SER A 722 -18.94 -11.26 11.58
CA SER A 722 -17.71 -10.52 11.28
C SER A 722 -16.49 -11.44 11.34
N GLY A 723 -15.47 -11.13 10.54
CA GLY A 723 -14.24 -11.91 10.49
C GLY A 723 -14.30 -13.09 9.53
N ILE A 724 -13.25 -13.90 9.55
CA ILE A 724 -13.20 -15.15 8.80
C ILE A 724 -14.14 -16.19 9.44
N ILE A 725 -14.89 -16.92 8.61
CA ILE A 725 -15.83 -17.97 9.05
C ILE A 725 -15.45 -19.31 8.43
N THR A 726 -15.62 -20.40 9.20
CA THR A 726 -15.27 -21.75 8.76
C THR A 726 -16.34 -22.37 7.85
N LYS A 727 -15.99 -23.50 7.23
CA LYS A 727 -16.92 -24.27 6.41
C LYS A 727 -18.15 -24.72 7.20
N GLU A 728 -17.94 -25.23 8.40
CA GLU A 728 -18.98 -25.70 9.30
C GLU A 728 -19.90 -24.55 9.72
N GLU A 729 -19.32 -23.40 10.06
CA GLU A 729 -20.08 -22.20 10.44
C GLU A 729 -20.98 -21.66 9.33
N ILE A 730 -20.56 -21.82 8.07
CA ILE A 730 -21.34 -21.45 6.88
C ILE A 730 -22.49 -22.43 6.67
N ILE A 731 -22.20 -23.74 6.74
CA ILE A 731 -23.21 -24.80 6.56
C ILE A 731 -24.30 -24.67 7.61
N ASP A 732 -23.92 -24.56 8.89
CA ASP A 732 -24.87 -24.43 10.00
C ASP A 732 -25.77 -23.20 9.82
N ALA A 733 -25.19 -22.05 9.43
CA ALA A 733 -25.94 -20.81 9.27
C ALA A 733 -26.85 -20.77 8.02
N LEU A 734 -26.60 -21.61 7.00
CA LEU A 734 -27.44 -21.70 5.80
C LEU A 734 -28.53 -22.78 5.91
N LEU A 735 -28.40 -23.72 6.84
CA LEU A 735 -29.38 -24.78 7.10
C LEU A 735 -30.43 -24.40 8.16
N ASP A 736 -30.08 -23.48 9.06
CA ASP A 736 -31.00 -22.82 10.01
C ASP A 736 -31.96 -21.83 9.32
#